data_AF-A0A171KVS1-F1
#
_entry.id   AF-A0A171KVS1-F1
#
_cell.length_a   1.000
_cell.length_b   1.000
_cell.length_c   1.000
_cell.angle_alpha   90.00
_cell.angle_beta   90.00
_cell.angle_gamma   90.00
#
_symmetry.space_group_name_H-M   'P 1'
#
loop_
_entity.id
_entity.type
_entity.pdbx_description
1 polymer ?
#
loop_
_entity_poly.entity_id
_entity_poly.type
_entity_poly.pdbx_seq_one_letter_code
_entity_poly.pdbx_strand_id
1 'polypeptide(L)'
;MSSSPSDRSVPVLAPADSSRRRLLRGSLAASLLPLGGSVLLTACGSSSDDDSGNVAPTPEGASRFALAVLPDTQFYSRYATPDENSQYSRKFGSEPFMAQTYWIAEHARELGISFVAHLGDVVDQVRKPDQWKVADQAMRVLETGKVPYSILAGNHDVLSDRGYVDASSQASGTDAQRDLAEEPYLQWFGPTRAKWQSTFGARDSSGFHEYHIFEAEGQQFMVLSLSWRISDAGIEWARQVIAKHPTVPVILVNHQLLNIDRDGVSPLETSYGLMLWEKLIRDNDQIFLTLNGHHHGAAHLTKVNDFGHNVELMVVDYQMAYQGGNGLMRLYEFDLTHNLIDILSFSPWVVQKPADTLTRFDQAVLTGNNERLTIQMNFAERFSGFNKSFIAGPGKRAAIVAQTSALILDGYTEPEVIEPRAPADSDDYAHVASTVAHWRFFGGSAGTPVPANHVIADETGANPLHRAALNAERGVTSAQLEDMVWSDDRHHLSAAPGSVRFLNTSKRDGRLSYFLTDTSAALNAMEFADSGYTIEAFVKLDKDWNSSLHAWMNIMTRDGMRGSVPGFSGGDPESPPLLFAVSSLREIQWEVVTAQSGSRSPQASWSGEIMADTWVHIAIVADPTTKESTMYIEGAPVLRNSGNASGLASAGATLPWVIGAGSWEGERTDGFFGQLGEVRVAAAPLAPEQWLTARRS
;
A
#
# COMPACT_ATOMS: atom_id res chain seq x y z
N MET A 1 -34.83 -67.02 2.00
CA MET A 1 -34.70 -67.51 3.39
C MET A 1 -33.75 -66.57 4.12
N SER A 2 -34.19 -65.97 5.24
CA SER A 2 -33.43 -65.45 6.41
C SER A 2 -32.27 -64.45 6.17
N SER A 3 -32.04 -63.34 6.86
CA SER A 3 -32.70 -62.53 7.91
C SER A 3 -31.73 -61.36 8.26
N SER A 4 -32.22 -60.12 8.40
CA SER A 4 -31.56 -58.92 8.99
C SER A 4 -31.31 -59.09 10.53
N PRO A 5 -30.76 -58.15 11.36
CA PRO A 5 -30.74 -56.65 11.33
C PRO A 5 -29.35 -56.03 11.74
N SER A 6 -29.06 -54.73 11.93
CA SER A 6 -29.81 -53.62 12.53
C SER A 6 -29.16 -52.25 12.28
N ASP A 7 -30.01 -51.25 12.15
CA ASP A 7 -29.76 -49.81 12.05
C ASP A 7 -29.96 -49.13 13.43
N ARG A 8 -29.16 -48.11 13.75
CA ARG A 8 -29.44 -47.13 14.83
C ARG A 8 -28.87 -45.76 14.49
N SER A 9 -29.78 -44.81 14.51
CA SER A 9 -29.74 -43.38 14.24
C SER A 9 -29.29 -42.51 15.42
N VAL A 10 -28.73 -41.33 15.13
CA VAL A 10 -28.88 -40.05 15.88
C VAL A 10 -28.58 -38.88 14.88
N PRO A 11 -29.03 -37.62 15.10
CA PRO A 11 -30.03 -36.99 14.23
C PRO A 11 -29.57 -35.71 13.51
N VAL A 12 -30.35 -35.33 12.51
CA VAL A 12 -30.36 -34.05 11.80
C VAL A 12 -31.07 -32.99 12.63
N LEU A 13 -30.50 -31.79 12.73
CA LEU A 13 -31.24 -30.55 12.97
C LEU A 13 -31.10 -29.63 11.75
N ALA A 14 -32.25 -29.26 11.22
CA ALA A 14 -32.45 -28.41 10.04
C ALA A 14 -32.29 -26.90 10.39
N PRO A 15 -32.15 -26.02 9.38
CA PRO A 15 -31.78 -24.62 9.57
C PRO A 15 -33.01 -23.78 9.94
N ALA A 16 -32.83 -22.79 10.81
CA ALA A 16 -33.85 -21.79 11.14
C ALA A 16 -33.38 -20.40 10.69
N ASP A 17 -33.95 -20.04 9.54
CA ASP A 17 -34.57 -18.77 9.17
C ASP A 17 -33.90 -17.41 9.45
N SER A 18 -34.10 -16.60 8.41
CA SER A 18 -33.67 -15.25 8.11
C SER A 18 -34.35 -14.13 8.92
N SER A 19 -33.72 -12.96 8.83
CA SER A 19 -34.27 -11.61 9.02
C SER A 19 -34.18 -10.99 10.43
N ARG A 20 -33.29 -9.98 10.53
CA ARG A 20 -33.65 -8.63 11.03
C ARG A 20 -32.62 -7.60 10.58
N ARG A 21 -33.13 -6.62 9.83
CA ARG A 21 -32.45 -5.42 9.33
C ARG A 21 -31.86 -4.59 10.46
N ARG A 22 -30.69 -4.00 10.23
CA ARG A 22 -30.44 -2.54 10.35
C ARG A 22 -29.06 -2.16 9.80
N LEU A 23 -29.12 -1.24 8.82
CA LEU A 23 -28.18 -0.14 8.53
C LEU A 23 -26.80 -0.19 9.18
N LEU A 24 -25.78 -0.37 8.34
CA LEU A 24 -24.42 0.13 8.58
C LEU A 24 -23.98 0.85 7.31
N ARG A 25 -23.82 2.17 7.45
CA ARG A 25 -23.19 3.03 6.45
C ARG A 25 -21.69 2.69 6.48
N GLY A 26 -21.16 2.29 5.33
CA GLY A 26 -19.71 2.16 5.15
C GLY A 26 -19.06 3.54 5.08
N SER A 27 -17.93 3.68 5.75
CA SER A 27 -17.03 4.82 5.60
C SER A 27 -15.62 4.27 5.41
N LEU A 28 -15.12 4.45 4.18
CA LEU A 28 -13.70 4.40 3.84
C LEU A 28 -12.97 5.52 4.59
N ALA A 29 -11.71 5.26 4.94
CA ALA A 29 -10.76 6.22 5.45
C ALA A 29 -10.44 7.28 4.37
N ALA A 30 -11.33 8.27 4.27
CA ALA A 30 -10.95 9.63 3.97
C ALA A 30 -10.72 10.33 5.32
N SER A 31 -9.64 11.10 5.42
CA SER A 31 -9.37 12.02 6.53
C SER A 31 -10.59 12.90 6.84
N LEU A 32 -11.38 12.54 7.85
CA LEU A 32 -12.49 13.34 8.36
C LEU A 32 -12.15 13.86 9.76
N LEU A 33 -11.79 15.16 9.81
CA LEU A 33 -11.79 15.96 11.03
C LEU A 33 -13.23 16.10 11.59
N PRO A 34 -13.42 16.19 12.91
CA PRO A 34 -14.75 16.30 13.51
C PRO A 34 -15.36 17.69 13.26
N LEU A 35 -16.61 17.69 12.78
CA LEU A 35 -17.49 18.85 12.71
C LEU A 35 -17.75 19.41 14.13
N GLY A 36 -17.07 20.50 14.48
CA GLY A 36 -17.40 21.35 15.60
C GLY A 36 -18.57 22.27 15.24
N GLY A 37 -19.74 22.04 15.83
CA GLY A 37 -20.91 22.91 15.70
C GLY A 37 -20.68 24.26 16.36
N SER A 38 -20.73 25.33 15.56
CA SER A 38 -20.81 26.71 16.05
C SER A 38 -22.24 27.01 16.52
N VAL A 39 -22.42 27.21 17.82
CA VAL A 39 -23.59 27.92 18.36
C VAL A 39 -23.17 29.37 18.58
N LEU A 40 -23.62 30.25 17.68
CA LEU A 40 -23.63 31.69 17.86
C LEU A 40 -24.58 32.07 19.01
N LEU A 41 -24.04 32.63 20.07
CA LEU A 41 -24.78 33.48 21.00
C LEU A 41 -24.00 34.76 21.24
N THR A 42 -24.42 35.82 20.55
CA THR A 42 -23.96 37.19 20.74
C THR A 42 -24.82 37.84 21.83
N ALA A 43 -24.21 38.33 22.92
CA ALA A 43 -24.78 39.41 23.73
C ALA A 43 -23.71 40.11 24.60
N CYS A 44 -23.33 41.29 24.13
CA CYS A 44 -22.88 42.52 24.80
C CYS A 44 -22.48 42.48 26.29
N GLY A 45 -21.27 42.99 26.57
CA GLY A 45 -20.88 43.46 27.90
C GLY A 45 -19.45 44.01 27.90
N SER A 46 -19.32 45.33 27.74
CA SER A 46 -18.06 46.08 27.78
C SER A 46 -17.42 46.11 29.18
N SER A 47 -16.13 45.82 29.27
CA SER A 47 -15.18 46.60 30.08
C SER A 47 -13.75 46.17 29.77
N SER A 48 -12.95 47.16 29.44
CA SER A 48 -11.50 47.19 29.36
C SER A 48 -10.81 46.52 30.55
N ASP A 49 -9.81 45.69 30.27
CA ASP A 49 -8.56 45.65 31.03
C ASP A 49 -7.45 45.12 30.11
N ASP A 50 -6.31 45.81 30.15
CA ASP A 50 -5.04 45.43 29.55
C ASP A 50 -4.64 44.03 30.03
N ASP A 51 -4.38 43.09 29.11
CA ASP A 51 -3.38 42.06 29.38
C ASP A 51 -2.55 41.79 28.11
N SER A 52 -1.31 42.23 28.21
CA SER A 52 -0.20 41.87 27.33
C SER A 52 -0.19 40.38 27.03
N GLY A 53 0.05 40.03 25.76
CA GLY A 53 0.20 38.66 25.29
C GLY A 53 1.14 37.85 26.18
N ASN A 54 0.56 36.95 26.95
CA ASN A 54 1.29 35.94 27.69
C ASN A 54 1.61 34.82 26.69
N VAL A 55 2.75 34.93 26.02
CA VAL A 55 3.43 33.80 25.39
C VAL A 55 3.63 32.77 26.49
N ALA A 56 2.95 31.62 26.37
CA ALA A 56 3.09 30.53 27.34
C ALA A 56 4.59 30.19 27.50
N PRO A 57 5.08 30.02 28.73
CA PRO A 57 6.49 29.71 28.96
C PRO A 57 6.84 28.39 28.27
N THR A 58 7.92 28.40 27.49
CA THR A 58 8.58 27.21 26.96
C THR A 58 8.79 26.25 28.13
N PRO A 59 8.24 25.01 28.11
CA PRO A 59 8.40 24.14 29.26
C PRO A 59 9.88 23.79 29.40
N GLU A 60 10.35 23.81 30.64
CA GLU A 60 11.70 23.48 31.06
C GLU A 60 12.26 22.24 30.34
N GLY A 61 13.57 22.20 30.14
CA GLY A 61 14.23 21.06 29.52
C GLY A 61 13.83 19.75 30.23
N ALA A 62 13.46 18.73 29.46
CA ALA A 62 13.02 17.44 29.97
C ALA A 62 13.97 16.32 29.53
N SER A 63 13.85 15.18 30.21
CA SER A 63 14.63 13.96 29.94
C SER A 63 14.03 13.27 28.72
N ARG A 64 14.42 13.72 27.53
CA ARG A 64 13.89 13.24 26.25
C ARG A 64 14.99 12.63 25.39
N PHE A 65 14.66 11.59 24.67
CA PHE A 65 15.45 11.07 23.56
C PHE A 65 14.53 10.53 22.47
N ALA A 66 15.07 10.29 21.29
CA ALA A 66 14.31 9.73 20.19
C ALA A 66 14.92 8.43 19.63
N LEU A 67 14.03 7.58 19.13
CA LEU A 67 14.34 6.46 18.25
C LEU A 67 13.77 6.80 16.87
N ALA A 68 14.63 6.81 15.85
CA ALA A 68 14.18 6.90 14.46
C ALA A 68 13.89 5.49 13.93
N VAL A 69 12.85 5.35 13.12
CA VAL A 69 12.44 4.09 12.53
C VAL A 69 12.34 4.26 11.02
N LEU A 70 13.10 3.44 10.29
CA LEU A 70 13.06 3.31 8.84
C LEU A 70 12.18 2.09 8.52
N PRO A 71 10.98 2.29 7.96
CA PRO A 71 10.12 1.19 7.50
C PRO A 71 10.70 0.49 6.27
N ASP A 72 9.90 -0.36 5.64
CA ASP A 72 10.22 -1.14 4.44
C ASP A 72 10.67 -0.22 3.29
N THR A 73 11.94 -0.33 2.89
CA THR A 73 12.59 0.59 1.92
C THR A 73 12.76 -0.04 0.53
N GLN A 74 12.23 -1.23 0.32
CA GLN A 74 12.50 -2.07 -0.84
C GLN A 74 12.24 -1.37 -2.18
N PHE A 75 11.18 -0.57 -2.26
CA PHE A 75 10.86 0.20 -3.46
C PHE A 75 11.79 1.40 -3.68
N TYR A 76 12.35 1.98 -2.62
CA TYR A 76 13.38 3.01 -2.76
C TYR A 76 14.66 2.41 -3.35
N SER A 77 15.03 1.21 -2.91
CA SER A 77 16.18 0.47 -3.47
C SER A 77 15.96 0.08 -4.94
N ARG A 78 14.76 -0.40 -5.29
CA ARG A 78 14.39 -0.78 -6.67
C ARG A 78 14.37 0.37 -7.64
N TYR A 79 13.64 1.44 -7.32
CA TYR A 79 13.40 2.51 -8.30
C TYR A 79 14.48 3.58 -8.33
N ALA A 80 15.60 3.35 -7.64
CA ALA A 80 16.84 4.12 -7.75
C ALA A 80 17.88 3.44 -8.67
N THR A 81 17.54 2.32 -9.34
CA THR A 81 18.47 1.64 -10.27
C THR A 81 18.20 2.02 -11.75
N PRO A 82 19.25 2.20 -12.57
CA PRO A 82 19.11 2.49 -14.00
C PRO A 82 18.41 1.40 -14.80
N ASP A 83 18.60 0.13 -14.43
CA ASP A 83 18.02 -1.02 -15.13
C ASP A 83 16.51 -1.16 -14.90
N GLU A 84 15.95 -0.47 -13.90
CA GLU A 84 14.55 -0.60 -13.51
C GLU A 84 13.73 0.65 -13.89
N ASN A 85 14.06 1.84 -13.37
CA ASN A 85 13.41 3.09 -13.81
C ASN A 85 14.15 4.38 -13.41
N SER A 86 14.91 4.38 -12.30
CA SER A 86 15.46 5.61 -11.69
C SER A 86 14.40 6.72 -11.53
N GLN A 87 13.16 6.37 -11.20
CA GLN A 87 12.03 7.29 -11.37
C GLN A 87 12.08 8.47 -10.40
N TYR A 88 12.59 8.26 -9.19
CA TYR A 88 12.64 9.32 -8.20
C TYR A 88 13.64 10.40 -8.58
N SER A 89 14.91 10.04 -8.84
CA SER A 89 15.91 11.00 -9.33
C SER A 89 15.51 11.65 -10.66
N ARG A 90 14.88 10.90 -11.57
CA ARG A 90 14.47 11.44 -12.87
C ARG A 90 13.31 12.43 -12.78
N LYS A 91 12.36 12.22 -11.86
CA LYS A 91 11.18 13.09 -11.67
C LYS A 91 11.40 14.21 -10.66
N PHE A 92 12.17 13.95 -9.60
CA PHE A 92 12.29 14.83 -8.44
C PHE A 92 13.73 15.27 -8.16
N GLY A 93 14.74 14.71 -8.84
CA GLY A 93 16.16 15.07 -8.63
C GLY A 93 16.78 14.53 -7.34
N SER A 94 16.05 13.71 -6.58
CA SER A 94 16.45 13.17 -5.27
C SER A 94 15.87 11.77 -5.05
N GLU A 95 16.42 11.04 -4.07
CA GLU A 95 16.08 9.65 -3.78
C GLU A 95 15.57 9.50 -2.32
N PRO A 96 14.45 8.81 -2.06
CA PRO A 96 13.83 8.78 -0.74
C PRO A 96 14.70 8.15 0.35
N PHE A 97 15.35 7.01 0.08
CA PHE A 97 16.15 6.31 1.08
C PHE A 97 17.37 7.15 1.52
N MET A 98 18.02 7.83 0.56
CA MET A 98 19.10 8.77 0.86
C MET A 98 18.61 9.96 1.66
N ALA A 99 17.44 10.52 1.33
CA ALA A 99 16.86 11.65 2.04
C ALA A 99 16.59 11.30 3.52
N GLN A 100 16.06 10.11 3.79
CA GLN A 100 15.84 9.61 5.16
C GLN A 100 17.14 9.52 5.95
N THR A 101 18.16 8.85 5.41
CA THR A 101 19.41 8.62 6.14
C THR A 101 20.24 9.89 6.30
N TYR A 102 20.23 10.79 5.32
CA TYR A 102 20.85 12.12 5.46
C TYR A 102 20.20 12.96 6.55
N TRP A 103 18.86 13.06 6.54
CA TRP A 103 18.14 13.84 7.54
C TRP A 103 18.42 13.33 8.96
N ILE A 104 18.40 12.00 9.14
CA ILE A 104 18.76 11.39 10.43
C ILE A 104 20.19 11.76 10.82
N ALA A 105 21.16 11.57 9.93
CA ALA A 105 22.57 11.85 10.22
C ALA A 105 22.83 13.32 10.56
N GLU A 106 22.13 14.23 9.90
CA GLU A 106 22.21 15.68 10.13
C GLU A 106 21.62 16.08 11.49
N HIS A 107 20.44 15.58 11.82
CA HIS A 107 19.69 16.04 13.00
C HIS A 107 19.83 15.16 14.24
N ALA A 108 20.51 14.01 14.18
CA ALA A 108 20.58 13.06 15.30
C ALA A 108 21.07 13.70 16.61
N ARG A 109 22.07 14.57 16.55
CA ARG A 109 22.61 15.24 17.75
C ARG A 109 21.63 16.26 18.35
N GLU A 110 21.06 17.09 17.49
CA GLU A 110 20.12 18.16 17.83
C GLU A 110 18.87 17.58 18.47
N LEU A 111 18.25 16.61 17.79
CA LEU A 111 17.01 15.97 18.21
C LEU A 111 17.22 14.88 19.26
N GLY A 112 18.46 14.46 19.53
CA GLY A 112 18.73 13.39 20.49
C GLY A 112 18.26 12.03 19.99
N ILE A 113 18.42 11.76 18.69
CA ILE A 113 18.19 10.44 18.11
C ILE A 113 19.32 9.52 18.59
N SER A 114 19.01 8.69 19.57
CA SER A 114 20.00 7.79 20.19
C SER A 114 20.20 6.50 19.40
N PHE A 115 19.24 6.13 18.56
CA PHE A 115 19.27 4.90 17.79
C PHE A 115 18.34 4.97 16.57
N VAL A 116 18.64 4.16 15.55
CA VAL A 116 17.80 3.98 14.35
C VAL A 116 17.44 2.49 14.19
N ALA A 117 16.18 2.16 14.02
CA ALA A 117 15.73 0.80 13.71
C ALA A 117 15.24 0.71 12.26
N HIS A 118 15.87 -0.11 11.43
CA HIS A 118 15.36 -0.46 10.10
C HIS A 118 14.52 -1.74 10.19
N LEU A 119 13.29 -1.73 9.69
CA LEU A 119 12.28 -2.78 9.93
C LEU A 119 12.32 -3.97 8.95
N GLY A 120 13.24 -3.96 7.99
CA GLY A 120 13.43 -5.03 7.01
C GLY A 120 12.97 -4.62 5.63
N ASP A 121 12.93 -5.58 4.72
CA ASP A 121 12.69 -5.36 3.29
C ASP A 121 13.53 -4.21 2.75
N VAL A 122 14.84 -4.43 2.82
CA VAL A 122 15.87 -3.47 2.39
C VAL A 122 15.90 -3.37 0.87
N VAL A 123 15.68 -4.49 0.17
CA VAL A 123 15.58 -4.58 -1.29
C VAL A 123 14.28 -5.24 -1.71
N ASP A 124 13.83 -5.00 -2.95
CA ASP A 124 12.58 -5.59 -3.47
C ASP A 124 12.82 -6.96 -4.08
N GLN A 125 14.02 -7.19 -4.59
CA GLN A 125 14.39 -8.44 -5.25
C GLN A 125 15.76 -8.88 -4.75
N VAL A 126 15.78 -9.90 -3.88
CA VAL A 126 16.99 -10.44 -3.24
C VAL A 126 18.16 -10.71 -4.22
N ARG A 127 17.87 -11.11 -5.46
CA ARG A 127 18.88 -11.43 -6.49
C ARG A 127 19.31 -10.24 -7.37
N LYS A 128 18.87 -9.01 -7.08
CA LYS A 128 19.25 -7.80 -7.82
C LYS A 128 20.36 -7.05 -7.07
N PRO A 129 21.64 -7.22 -7.47
CA PRO A 129 22.76 -6.63 -6.74
C PRO A 129 22.76 -5.09 -6.72
N ASP A 130 22.16 -4.44 -7.71
CA ASP A 130 22.13 -2.97 -7.76
C ASP A 130 21.19 -2.36 -6.73
N GLN A 131 20.12 -3.05 -6.34
CA GLN A 131 19.25 -2.61 -5.24
C GLN A 131 20.03 -2.63 -3.91
N TRP A 132 20.84 -3.67 -3.68
CA TRP A 132 21.71 -3.74 -2.51
C TRP A 132 22.77 -2.63 -2.49
N LYS A 133 23.29 -2.21 -3.65
CA LYS A 133 24.21 -1.06 -3.73
C LYS A 133 23.53 0.25 -3.33
N VAL A 134 22.28 0.46 -3.72
CA VAL A 134 21.49 1.63 -3.30
C VAL A 134 21.33 1.63 -1.78
N ALA A 135 20.87 0.52 -1.21
CA ALA A 135 20.71 0.39 0.23
C ALA A 135 22.03 0.55 1.01
N ASP A 136 23.12 -0.05 0.51
CA ASP A 136 24.46 0.09 1.09
C ASP A 136 24.90 1.56 1.15
N GLN A 137 24.69 2.31 0.06
CA GLN A 137 25.02 3.73 0.00
C GLN A 137 24.18 4.57 0.97
N ALA A 138 22.87 4.32 1.05
CA ALA A 138 21.99 5.02 1.98
C ALA A 138 22.38 4.77 3.44
N MET A 139 22.63 3.52 3.83
CA MET A 139 22.98 3.18 5.20
C MET A 139 24.38 3.64 5.61
N ARG A 140 25.34 3.74 4.66
CA ARG A 140 26.68 4.31 4.91
C ARG A 140 26.65 5.77 5.37
N VAL A 141 25.58 6.50 5.09
CA VAL A 141 25.39 7.87 5.59
C VAL A 141 25.31 7.87 7.13
N LEU A 142 24.55 6.93 7.71
CA LEU A 142 24.45 6.78 9.17
C LEU A 142 25.80 6.35 9.78
N GLU A 143 26.50 5.42 9.13
CA GLU A 143 27.83 4.96 9.57
C GLU A 143 28.84 6.12 9.58
N THR A 144 28.84 6.94 8.53
CA THR A 144 29.71 8.12 8.42
C THR A 144 29.36 9.18 9.46
N GLY A 145 28.06 9.41 9.68
CA GLY A 145 27.52 10.27 10.73
C GLY A 145 27.70 9.72 12.15
N LYS A 146 28.15 8.46 12.29
CA LYS A 146 28.26 7.72 13.56
C LYS A 146 26.94 7.64 14.31
N VAL A 147 25.83 7.56 13.59
CA VAL A 147 24.50 7.33 14.16
C VAL A 147 24.27 5.82 14.28
N PRO A 148 24.12 5.28 15.50
CA PRO A 148 23.94 3.85 15.68
C PRO A 148 22.61 3.36 15.10
N TYR A 149 22.64 2.20 14.45
CA TYR A 149 21.44 1.57 13.92
C TYR A 149 21.44 0.05 14.07
N SER A 150 20.26 -0.57 14.03
CA SER A 150 20.08 -1.98 13.71
C SER A 150 19.39 -2.12 12.37
N ILE A 151 19.70 -3.19 11.65
CA ILE A 151 19.01 -3.58 10.42
C ILE A 151 18.74 -5.07 10.48
N LEU A 152 17.55 -5.48 10.07
CA LEU A 152 17.14 -6.88 9.98
C LEU A 152 16.73 -7.21 8.54
N ALA A 153 16.70 -8.49 8.21
CA ALA A 153 16.20 -8.97 6.92
C ALA A 153 14.66 -9.12 6.97
N GLY A 154 13.98 -8.63 5.94
CA GLY A 154 12.59 -8.95 5.66
C GLY A 154 12.41 -10.17 4.76
N ASN A 155 11.20 -10.39 4.25
CA ASN A 155 10.94 -11.52 3.34
C ASN A 155 11.54 -11.29 1.94
N HIS A 156 11.72 -10.05 1.51
CA HIS A 156 12.35 -9.72 0.22
C HIS A 156 13.88 -9.77 0.25
N ASP A 157 14.48 -9.83 1.44
CA ASP A 157 15.94 -9.80 1.65
C ASP A 157 16.58 -11.20 1.69
N VAL A 158 15.75 -12.24 1.65
CA VAL A 158 16.18 -13.63 1.84
C VAL A 158 15.83 -14.51 0.64
N LEU A 159 16.62 -15.57 0.41
CA LEU A 159 16.42 -16.44 -0.76
C LEU A 159 15.16 -17.32 -0.69
N SER A 160 14.57 -17.45 0.48
CA SER A 160 13.34 -18.22 0.73
C SER A 160 12.44 -17.41 1.66
N ASP A 161 11.32 -16.95 1.12
CA ASP A 161 10.34 -16.03 1.72
C ASP A 161 9.17 -16.76 2.39
N ARG A 162 9.32 -18.05 2.69
CA ARG A 162 8.23 -18.87 3.24
C ARG A 162 7.68 -18.32 4.57
N GLY A 163 6.43 -17.87 4.53
CA GLY A 163 5.69 -17.38 5.69
C GLY A 163 5.37 -18.47 6.73
N TYR A 164 4.93 -18.01 7.91
CA TYR A 164 4.45 -18.89 8.98
C TYR A 164 2.95 -19.15 8.83
N VAL A 165 2.55 -20.42 8.92
CA VAL A 165 1.13 -20.82 8.94
C VAL A 165 0.75 -21.33 10.33
N ASP A 166 1.57 -22.23 10.87
CA ASP A 166 1.39 -22.88 12.17
C ASP A 166 2.73 -23.36 12.74
N ALA A 167 2.71 -24.04 13.89
CA ALA A 167 3.91 -24.51 14.57
C ALA A 167 4.83 -25.39 13.70
N SER A 168 4.29 -26.15 12.73
CA SER A 168 5.10 -26.96 11.80
C SER A 168 5.98 -26.10 10.88
N SER A 169 5.60 -24.84 10.67
CA SER A 169 6.38 -23.89 9.87
C SER A 169 7.77 -23.64 10.48
N GLN A 170 8.01 -23.85 11.78
CA GLN A 170 9.35 -23.71 12.36
C GLN A 170 10.38 -24.74 11.82
N ALA A 171 9.93 -25.79 11.13
CA ALA A 171 10.82 -26.76 10.49
C ALA A 171 11.35 -26.31 9.11
N SER A 172 10.91 -25.16 8.57
CA SER A 172 11.37 -24.66 7.27
C SER A 172 11.28 -23.13 7.13
N GLY A 173 12.16 -22.56 6.31
CA GLY A 173 12.12 -21.13 6.01
C GLY A 173 12.55 -20.21 7.15
N THR A 174 13.12 -20.77 8.23
CA THR A 174 13.75 -20.00 9.31
C THR A 174 15.26 -19.86 9.10
N ASP A 175 15.93 -19.01 9.88
CA ASP A 175 17.39 -18.89 9.94
C ASP A 175 18.11 -20.26 10.07
N ALA A 176 17.50 -21.22 10.77
CA ALA A 176 18.08 -22.55 10.98
C ALA A 176 18.11 -23.46 9.74
N GLN A 177 17.37 -23.13 8.68
CA GLN A 177 17.34 -23.91 7.43
C GLN A 177 17.95 -23.17 6.23
N ARG A 178 18.46 -21.94 6.41
CA ARG A 178 19.04 -21.14 5.33
C ARG A 178 20.47 -21.58 5.02
N ASP A 179 20.84 -21.50 3.75
CA ASP A 179 22.25 -21.55 3.38
C ASP A 179 22.87 -20.16 3.60
N LEU A 180 23.43 -19.97 4.78
CA LEU A 180 23.93 -18.67 5.24
C LEU A 180 25.01 -18.06 4.32
N ALA A 181 25.76 -18.89 3.57
CA ALA A 181 26.79 -18.41 2.66
C ALA A 181 26.20 -17.75 1.40
N GLU A 182 25.02 -18.20 1.00
CA GLU A 182 24.35 -17.76 -0.22
C GLU A 182 23.40 -16.57 0.01
N GLU A 183 23.01 -16.29 1.26
CA GLU A 183 22.07 -15.22 1.61
C GLU A 183 22.68 -13.81 1.35
N PRO A 184 22.19 -13.04 0.36
CA PRO A 184 22.77 -11.74 0.01
C PRO A 184 22.71 -10.73 1.16
N TYR A 185 21.66 -10.75 1.98
CA TYR A 185 21.57 -9.93 3.18
C TYR A 185 22.80 -10.07 4.08
N LEU A 186 23.29 -11.29 4.30
CA LEU A 186 24.48 -11.53 5.14
C LEU A 186 25.79 -11.10 4.46
N GLN A 187 25.79 -10.97 3.13
CA GLN A 187 26.94 -10.45 2.38
C GLN A 187 27.03 -8.91 2.45
N TRP A 188 25.88 -8.21 2.40
CA TRP A 188 25.82 -6.74 2.42
C TRP A 188 25.71 -6.13 3.82
N PHE A 189 24.97 -6.78 4.72
CA PHE A 189 24.71 -6.38 6.10
C PHE A 189 25.15 -7.45 7.10
N GLY A 190 26.33 -8.04 6.86
CA GLY A 190 26.87 -9.13 7.68
C GLY A 190 27.44 -8.73 9.05
N PRO A 191 27.86 -9.72 9.87
CA PRO A 191 28.30 -9.49 11.25
C PRO A 191 29.47 -8.52 11.42
N THR A 192 30.37 -8.43 10.43
CA THR A 192 31.50 -7.48 10.46
C THR A 192 31.01 -6.03 10.39
N ARG A 193 30.01 -5.76 9.56
CA ARG A 193 29.41 -4.42 9.39
C ARG A 193 28.60 -4.02 10.63
N ALA A 194 27.84 -4.96 11.20
CA ALA A 194 27.08 -4.73 12.44
C ALA A 194 27.98 -4.25 13.59
N LYS A 195 29.19 -4.80 13.71
CA LYS A 195 30.18 -4.40 14.72
C LYS A 195 30.73 -2.98 14.56
N TRP A 196 30.46 -2.29 13.46
CA TRP A 196 30.83 -0.88 13.29
C TRP A 196 30.01 0.04 14.20
N GLN A 197 28.84 -0.41 14.64
CA GLN A 197 27.97 0.36 15.52
C GLN A 197 28.53 0.34 16.94
N SER A 198 28.65 1.52 17.56
CA SER A 198 29.17 1.68 18.92
C SER A 198 28.30 0.99 19.99
N THR A 199 27.03 0.74 19.66
CA THR A 199 26.02 0.13 20.53
C THR A 199 25.91 -1.38 20.33
N PHE A 200 26.66 -1.97 19.38
CA PHE A 200 26.57 -3.39 19.03
C PHE A 200 26.86 -4.28 20.24
N GLY A 201 25.90 -5.15 20.58
CA GLY A 201 26.05 -6.15 21.62
C GLY A 201 26.57 -7.47 21.04
N ALA A 202 25.73 -8.17 20.30
CA ALA A 202 26.12 -9.36 19.54
C ALA A 202 25.14 -9.67 18.42
N ARG A 203 25.57 -10.58 17.53
CA ARG A 203 24.69 -11.36 16.65
C ARG A 203 24.62 -12.81 17.12
N ASP A 204 23.53 -13.48 16.78
CA ASP A 204 23.40 -14.92 16.94
C ASP A 204 24.33 -15.68 15.98
N SER A 205 24.34 -17.01 16.06
CA SER A 205 25.20 -17.85 15.22
C SER A 205 24.82 -17.85 13.74
N SER A 206 23.55 -17.56 13.40
CA SER A 206 23.13 -17.43 12.00
C SER A 206 23.58 -16.10 11.38
N GLY A 207 23.78 -15.07 12.22
CA GLY A 207 24.11 -13.72 11.79
C GLY A 207 22.90 -12.87 11.40
N PHE A 208 21.68 -13.40 11.50
CA PHE A 208 20.43 -12.71 11.18
C PHE A 208 19.82 -11.94 12.35
N HIS A 209 20.09 -12.35 13.59
CA HIS A 209 19.51 -11.73 14.78
C HIS A 209 20.58 -10.97 15.53
N GLU A 210 20.28 -9.74 15.94
CA GLU A 210 21.24 -8.87 16.62
C GLU A 210 20.61 -8.13 17.78
N TYR A 211 21.43 -7.72 18.74
CA TYR A 211 20.99 -6.77 19.75
C TYR A 211 22.02 -5.66 19.92
N HIS A 212 21.51 -4.50 20.29
CA HIS A 212 22.26 -3.31 20.61
C HIS A 212 21.86 -2.80 21.98
N ILE A 213 22.80 -2.22 22.72
CA ILE A 213 22.51 -1.47 23.94
C ILE A 213 22.96 -0.03 23.72
N PHE A 214 22.04 0.91 23.84
CA PHE A 214 22.33 2.33 23.78
C PHE A 214 22.00 2.99 25.12
N GLU A 215 22.66 4.12 25.40
CA GLU A 215 22.39 4.94 26.58
C GLU A 215 21.68 6.22 26.14
N ALA A 216 20.61 6.57 26.84
CA ALA A 216 19.89 7.82 26.63
C ALA A 216 19.42 8.37 27.98
N GLU A 217 19.66 9.66 28.20
CA GLU A 217 19.27 10.35 29.45
C GLU A 217 19.71 9.62 30.74
N GLY A 218 20.88 8.96 30.70
CA GLY A 218 21.45 8.23 31.84
C GLY A 218 20.85 6.84 32.07
N GLN A 219 20.01 6.34 31.17
CA GLN A 219 19.41 5.00 31.22
C GLN A 219 19.84 4.16 30.02
N GLN A 220 20.01 2.85 30.21
CA GLN A 220 20.29 1.90 29.14
C GLN A 220 19.00 1.32 28.58
N PHE A 221 18.96 1.15 27.25
CA PHE A 221 17.88 0.45 26.54
C PHE A 221 18.48 -0.56 25.58
N MET A 222 17.80 -1.69 25.39
CA MET A 222 18.16 -2.70 24.42
C MET A 222 17.25 -2.61 23.20
N VAL A 223 17.83 -2.60 22.01
CA VAL A 223 17.11 -2.94 20.77
C VAL A 223 17.46 -4.37 20.42
N LEU A 224 16.45 -5.25 20.43
CA LEU A 224 16.59 -6.65 20.04
C LEU A 224 15.95 -6.82 18.66
N SER A 225 16.78 -7.00 17.64
CA SER A 225 16.39 -7.01 16.23
C SER A 225 16.39 -8.43 15.67
N LEU A 226 15.20 -8.94 15.36
CA LEU A 226 14.98 -10.32 14.94
C LEU A 226 14.50 -10.36 13.49
N SER A 227 15.35 -10.79 12.56
CA SER A 227 14.99 -10.95 11.14
C SER A 227 13.81 -11.88 10.87
N TRP A 228 13.29 -11.80 9.65
CA TRP A 228 12.24 -12.64 9.08
C TRP A 228 12.40 -14.12 9.45
N ARG A 229 11.32 -14.67 10.02
CA ARG A 229 11.17 -16.08 10.38
C ARG A 229 12.26 -16.59 11.32
N ILE A 230 12.34 -16.04 12.53
CA ILE A 230 13.20 -16.59 13.58
C ILE A 230 12.87 -18.05 13.95
N SER A 231 13.91 -18.85 14.15
CA SER A 231 13.87 -20.26 14.57
C SER A 231 13.69 -20.38 16.09
N ASP A 232 13.38 -21.58 16.58
CA ASP A 232 13.31 -21.83 18.02
C ASP A 232 14.67 -21.61 18.71
N ALA A 233 15.78 -21.88 18.02
CA ALA A 233 17.13 -21.61 18.52
C ALA A 233 17.42 -20.10 18.59
N GLY A 234 16.96 -19.32 17.59
CA GLY A 234 17.04 -17.87 17.61
C GLY A 234 16.21 -17.25 18.75
N ILE A 235 15.01 -17.78 19.01
CA ILE A 235 14.19 -17.36 20.16
C ILE A 235 14.90 -17.66 21.48
N GLU A 236 15.49 -18.85 21.64
CA GLU A 236 16.25 -19.19 22.83
C GLU A 236 17.48 -18.28 23.01
N TRP A 237 18.19 -17.96 21.93
CA TRP A 237 19.27 -16.97 21.97
C TRP A 237 18.79 -15.59 22.44
N ALA A 238 17.66 -15.11 21.91
CA ALA A 238 17.05 -13.85 22.33
C ALA A 238 16.71 -13.84 23.83
N ARG A 239 16.13 -14.93 24.34
CA ARG A 239 15.86 -15.09 25.78
C ARG A 239 17.14 -15.03 26.61
N GLN A 240 18.20 -15.70 26.16
CA GLN A 240 19.50 -15.65 26.83
C GLN A 240 20.14 -14.26 26.82
N VAL A 241 19.96 -13.49 25.75
CA VAL A 241 20.39 -12.09 25.69
C VAL A 241 19.66 -11.28 26.74
N ILE A 242 18.32 -11.31 26.77
CA ILE A 242 17.51 -10.56 27.75
C ILE A 242 17.91 -10.94 29.18
N ALA A 243 18.02 -12.24 29.48
CA ALA A 243 18.40 -12.73 30.80
C ALA A 243 19.80 -12.31 31.27
N LYS A 244 20.74 -12.07 30.34
CA LYS A 244 22.09 -11.55 30.65
C LYS A 244 22.10 -10.06 30.98
N HIS A 245 21.01 -9.35 30.67
CA HIS A 245 20.85 -7.91 30.89
C HIS A 245 19.61 -7.63 31.75
N PRO A 246 19.54 -8.14 33.00
CA PRO A 246 18.30 -8.24 33.76
C PRO A 246 17.66 -6.91 34.15
N THR A 247 18.36 -5.79 34.01
CA THR A 247 17.87 -4.44 34.38
C THR A 247 17.59 -3.55 33.17
N VAL A 248 17.71 -4.07 31.95
CA VAL A 248 17.65 -3.24 30.72
C VAL A 248 16.28 -3.39 30.05
N PRO A 249 15.48 -2.32 29.90
CA PRO A 249 14.26 -2.35 29.11
C PRO A 249 14.54 -2.68 27.63
N VAL A 250 13.66 -3.46 27.00
CA VAL A 250 13.85 -4.02 25.66
C VAL A 250 12.78 -3.50 24.71
N ILE A 251 13.25 -2.96 23.58
CA ILE A 251 12.49 -2.67 22.37
C ILE A 251 12.74 -3.85 21.41
N LEU A 252 11.69 -4.60 21.08
CA LEU A 252 11.77 -5.74 20.17
C LEU A 252 11.44 -5.28 18.74
N VAL A 253 12.37 -5.45 17.81
CA VAL A 253 12.16 -5.17 16.39
C VAL A 253 12.07 -6.51 15.66
N ASN A 254 11.03 -6.71 14.87
CA ASN A 254 10.90 -7.90 14.03
C ASN A 254 10.21 -7.50 12.72
N HIS A 255 10.52 -8.17 11.60
CA HIS A 255 9.88 -7.80 10.34
C HIS A 255 8.36 -7.98 10.34
N GLN A 256 7.84 -9.04 10.98
CA GLN A 256 6.42 -9.39 10.97
C GLN A 256 5.91 -9.69 12.39
N LEU A 257 4.98 -8.89 12.91
CA LEU A 257 4.41 -9.16 14.23
C LEU A 257 2.92 -8.81 14.28
N LEU A 258 2.60 -7.52 14.22
CA LEU A 258 1.24 -7.01 14.15
C LEU A 258 0.89 -6.69 12.70
N ASN A 259 -0.35 -6.97 12.29
CA ASN A 259 -0.90 -6.61 10.98
C ASN A 259 -1.98 -5.53 11.15
N ILE A 260 -2.55 -5.09 10.03
CA ILE A 260 -3.64 -4.13 9.94
C ILE A 260 -4.85 -4.87 9.35
N ASP A 261 -6.03 -4.65 9.91
CA ASP A 261 -7.27 -5.24 9.43
C ASP A 261 -7.69 -4.61 8.09
N ARG A 262 -8.71 -5.18 7.46
CA ARG A 262 -9.23 -4.77 6.14
C ARG A 262 -9.78 -3.35 6.10
N ASP A 263 -10.03 -2.74 7.27
CA ASP A 263 -10.42 -1.34 7.38
C ASP A 263 -9.22 -0.36 7.23
N GLY A 264 -8.00 -0.88 7.17
CA GLY A 264 -6.77 -0.11 6.99
C GLY A 264 -6.30 0.65 8.24
N VAL A 265 -6.97 0.49 9.38
CA VAL A 265 -6.68 1.26 10.61
C VAL A 265 -6.66 0.44 11.88
N SER A 266 -7.44 -0.65 11.94
CA SER A 266 -7.52 -1.49 13.14
C SER A 266 -6.33 -2.45 13.20
N PRO A 267 -5.75 -2.69 14.39
CA PRO A 267 -4.72 -3.71 14.55
C PRO A 267 -5.30 -5.12 14.35
N LEU A 268 -4.52 -5.99 13.71
CA LEU A 268 -4.85 -7.39 13.47
C LEU A 268 -3.70 -8.29 13.93
N GLU A 269 -3.96 -9.19 14.87
CA GLU A 269 -2.97 -10.17 15.30
C GLU A 269 -2.76 -11.26 14.22
N THR A 270 -1.51 -11.71 14.07
CA THR A 270 -1.14 -12.77 13.12
C THR A 270 -0.75 -14.06 13.83
N SER A 271 -0.87 -15.20 13.16
CA SER A 271 -0.40 -16.49 13.72
C SER A 271 1.08 -16.45 14.12
N TYR A 272 1.92 -15.74 13.35
CA TYR A 272 3.34 -15.58 13.64
C TYR A 272 3.58 -14.64 14.83
N GLY A 273 2.90 -13.50 14.88
CA GLY A 273 2.96 -12.57 16.01
C GLY A 273 2.49 -13.21 17.31
N LEU A 274 1.45 -14.04 17.27
CA LEU A 274 1.00 -14.84 18.41
C LEU A 274 2.04 -15.89 18.83
N MET A 275 2.76 -16.49 17.88
CA MET A 275 3.87 -17.41 18.20
C MET A 275 4.99 -16.68 18.97
N LEU A 276 5.40 -15.49 18.52
CA LEU A 276 6.38 -14.67 19.24
C LEU A 276 5.83 -14.18 20.58
N TRP A 277 4.55 -13.83 20.64
CA TRP A 277 3.88 -13.45 21.88
C TRP A 277 3.99 -14.56 22.93
N GLU A 278 3.66 -15.80 22.55
CA GLU A 278 3.68 -16.96 23.44
C GLU A 278 5.08 -17.43 23.83
N LYS A 279 6.05 -17.38 22.90
CA LYS A 279 7.39 -17.94 23.13
C LYS A 279 8.42 -16.94 23.67
N LEU A 280 8.19 -15.64 23.50
CA LEU A 280 9.17 -14.61 23.82
C LEU A 280 8.59 -13.41 24.58
N ILE A 281 7.42 -12.89 24.21
CA ILE A 281 7.02 -11.56 24.70
C ILE A 281 6.28 -11.66 26.04
N ARG A 282 5.25 -12.50 26.12
CA ARG A 282 4.29 -12.45 27.23
C ARG A 282 4.90 -12.77 28.58
N ASP A 283 5.94 -13.60 28.61
CA ASP A 283 6.65 -14.02 29.82
C ASP A 283 7.99 -13.31 30.05
N ASN A 284 8.28 -12.22 29.31
CA ASN A 284 9.47 -11.39 29.50
C ASN A 284 9.07 -9.94 29.84
N ASP A 285 9.15 -9.57 31.12
CA ASP A 285 8.70 -8.25 31.59
C ASP A 285 9.50 -7.07 31.03
N GLN A 286 10.74 -7.33 30.59
CA GLN A 286 11.65 -6.34 30.03
C GLN A 286 11.16 -5.80 28.67
N ILE A 287 10.39 -6.57 27.90
CA ILE A 287 9.87 -6.13 26.59
C ILE A 287 8.65 -5.24 26.82
N PHE A 288 8.76 -3.97 26.41
CA PHE A 288 7.70 -2.98 26.62
C PHE A 288 7.17 -2.35 25.32
N LEU A 289 7.94 -2.46 24.24
CA LEU A 289 7.59 -1.94 22.92
C LEU A 289 8.05 -2.94 21.85
N THR A 290 7.20 -3.20 20.86
CA THR A 290 7.56 -3.94 19.65
C THR A 290 7.32 -3.11 18.40
N LEU A 291 8.21 -3.23 17.42
CA LEU A 291 8.12 -2.53 16.13
C LEU A 291 8.24 -3.53 14.97
N ASN A 292 7.31 -3.48 14.00
CA ASN A 292 7.39 -4.27 12.77
C ASN A 292 6.94 -3.54 11.51
N GLY A 293 7.39 -4.04 10.36
CA GLY A 293 7.02 -3.62 9.01
C GLY A 293 6.09 -4.65 8.33
N HIS A 294 6.35 -4.98 7.07
CA HIS A 294 5.72 -6.06 6.26
C HIS A 294 4.23 -5.90 5.92
N HIS A 295 3.48 -5.19 6.75
CA HIS A 295 2.04 -5.07 6.68
C HIS A 295 1.65 -3.60 6.44
N HIS A 296 1.22 -3.32 5.21
CA HIS A 296 1.07 -1.97 4.67
C HIS A 296 0.10 -1.08 5.46
N GLY A 297 0.58 0.09 5.88
CA GLY A 297 -0.12 1.11 6.64
C GLY A 297 0.47 1.27 8.04
N ALA A 298 -0.36 1.64 9.00
CA ALA A 298 0.04 1.67 10.40
C ALA A 298 -1.11 1.33 11.34
N ALA A 299 -0.77 0.64 12.44
CA ALA A 299 -1.68 0.37 13.54
C ALA A 299 -0.91 0.19 14.86
N HIS A 300 -1.66 0.30 15.96
CA HIS A 300 -1.17 0.17 17.32
C HIS A 300 -2.08 -0.76 18.12
N LEU A 301 -1.49 -1.66 18.90
CA LEU A 301 -2.19 -2.53 19.85
C LEU A 301 -1.47 -2.55 21.20
N THR A 302 -2.18 -2.30 22.29
CA THR A 302 -1.68 -2.53 23.65
C THR A 302 -2.10 -3.91 24.14
N LYS A 303 -1.14 -4.72 24.62
CA LYS A 303 -1.40 -6.02 25.27
C LYS A 303 -0.82 -6.04 26.69
N VAL A 304 -1.40 -6.86 27.57
CA VAL A 304 -0.90 -7.05 28.95
C VAL A 304 -0.09 -8.34 29.02
N ASN A 305 1.14 -8.27 29.54
CA ASN A 305 2.01 -9.42 29.74
C ASN A 305 1.66 -10.21 31.02
N ASP A 306 2.36 -11.32 31.29
CA ASP A 306 2.13 -12.18 32.46
C ASP A 306 2.47 -11.51 33.80
N PHE A 307 3.14 -10.37 33.77
CA PHE A 307 3.50 -9.54 34.93
C PHE A 307 2.47 -8.43 35.20
N GLY A 308 1.42 -8.32 34.37
CA GLY A 308 0.38 -7.31 34.50
C GLY A 308 0.76 -5.94 33.91
N HIS A 309 1.84 -5.86 33.14
CA HIS A 309 2.30 -4.62 32.50
C HIS A 309 1.94 -4.56 31.01
N ASN A 310 1.70 -3.35 30.51
CA ASN A 310 1.45 -3.11 29.11
C ASN A 310 2.71 -3.35 28.25
N VAL A 311 2.47 -3.91 27.06
CA VAL A 311 3.40 -4.02 25.94
C VAL A 311 2.73 -3.37 24.74
N GLU A 312 3.40 -2.37 24.17
CA GLU A 312 2.90 -1.64 23.01
C GLU A 312 3.39 -2.30 21.73
N LEU A 313 2.47 -2.78 20.88
CA LEU A 313 2.79 -3.40 19.60
C LEU A 313 2.48 -2.40 18.49
N MET A 314 3.48 -2.11 17.65
CA MET A 314 3.38 -1.14 16.56
C MET A 314 3.73 -1.79 15.23
N VAL A 315 2.88 -1.57 14.24
CA VAL A 315 3.17 -1.86 12.83
C VAL A 315 3.22 -0.56 12.04
N VAL A 316 4.23 -0.42 11.19
CA VAL A 316 4.38 0.69 10.25
C VAL A 316 5.10 0.24 8.99
N ASP A 317 4.45 0.41 7.85
CA ASP A 317 4.99 0.11 6.53
C ASP A 317 4.30 1.00 5.49
N TYR A 318 5.07 1.85 4.80
CA TYR A 318 4.52 2.79 3.83
C TYR A 318 4.68 2.34 2.38
N GLN A 319 5.20 1.14 2.10
CA GLN A 319 5.63 0.76 0.74
C GLN A 319 4.51 0.85 -0.31
N MET A 320 3.25 0.64 0.09
CA MET A 320 2.10 0.73 -0.82
C MET A 320 1.44 2.11 -0.87
N ALA A 321 1.89 3.06 -0.06
CA ALA A 321 1.43 4.45 -0.16
C ALA A 321 2.05 5.15 -1.38
N TYR A 322 1.56 6.36 -1.66
CA TYR A 322 1.98 7.17 -2.79
C TYR A 322 3.52 7.27 -2.91
N GLN A 323 4.04 7.07 -4.13
CA GLN A 323 5.49 7.01 -4.42
C GLN A 323 6.28 6.02 -3.55
N GLY A 324 5.70 4.86 -3.23
CA GLY A 324 6.38 3.84 -2.43
C GLY A 324 6.49 4.19 -0.96
N GLY A 325 5.63 5.09 -0.47
CA GLY A 325 5.70 5.63 0.89
C GLY A 325 6.27 7.02 0.98
N ASN A 326 6.56 7.68 -0.14
CA ASN A 326 6.94 9.09 -0.16
C ASN A 326 8.15 9.43 0.74
N GLY A 327 9.04 8.48 1.03
CA GLY A 327 10.16 8.66 1.95
C GLY A 327 9.75 8.78 3.42
N LEU A 328 8.51 8.38 3.77
CA LEU A 328 8.00 8.44 5.13
C LEU A 328 8.82 7.55 6.07
N MET A 329 9.11 8.09 7.25
CA MET A 329 9.76 7.42 8.38
C MET A 329 9.07 7.84 9.68
N ARG A 330 9.43 7.20 10.80
CA ARG A 330 8.89 7.54 12.12
C ARG A 330 9.93 8.00 13.11
N LEU A 331 9.51 8.88 14.01
CA LEU A 331 10.22 9.23 15.22
C LEU A 331 9.39 8.84 16.45
N TYR A 332 10.02 8.17 17.40
CA TYR A 332 9.45 7.86 18.72
C TYR A 332 10.24 8.67 19.74
N GLU A 333 9.64 9.70 20.29
CA GLU A 333 10.17 10.49 21.40
C GLU A 333 9.77 9.85 22.72
N PHE A 334 10.74 9.53 23.56
CA PHE A 334 10.54 9.05 24.91
C PHE A 334 10.76 10.21 25.88
N ASP A 335 9.69 10.74 26.45
CA ASP A 335 9.74 11.78 27.48
C ASP A 335 9.67 11.13 28.86
N LEU A 336 10.85 10.82 29.43
CA LEU A 336 10.96 10.16 30.72
C LEU A 336 10.51 11.05 31.88
N THR A 337 10.53 12.38 31.71
CA THR A 337 10.09 13.33 32.74
C THR A 337 8.56 13.35 32.83
N HIS A 338 7.88 13.35 31.68
CA HIS A 338 6.42 13.46 31.61
C HIS A 338 5.72 12.12 31.41
N ASN A 339 6.46 11.01 31.33
CA ASN A 339 5.94 9.65 31.18
C ASN A 339 5.16 9.44 29.88
N LEU A 340 5.73 9.89 28.76
CA LEU A 340 5.10 9.83 27.44
C LEU A 340 6.01 9.14 26.42
N ILE A 341 5.38 8.47 25.45
CA ILE A 341 5.99 8.17 24.15
C ILE A 341 5.18 8.93 23.10
N ASP A 342 5.78 9.95 22.49
CA ASP A 342 5.18 10.71 21.39
C ASP A 342 5.68 10.18 20.05
N ILE A 343 4.77 9.95 19.12
CA ILE A 343 5.06 9.32 17.82
C ILE A 343 4.69 10.28 16.70
N LEU A 344 5.58 10.38 15.71
CA LEU A 344 5.38 11.18 14.51
C LEU A 344 5.85 10.45 13.26
N SER A 345 4.97 10.32 12.27
CA SER A 345 5.32 9.96 10.91
C SER A 345 5.52 11.21 10.04
N PHE A 346 6.64 11.26 9.32
CA PHE A 346 7.03 12.41 8.49
C PHE A 346 7.94 11.97 7.35
N SER A 347 8.07 12.81 6.33
CA SER A 347 8.95 12.59 5.18
C SER A 347 9.98 13.72 5.02
N PRO A 348 11.28 13.42 5.17
CA PRO A 348 12.34 14.35 4.80
C PRO A 348 12.57 14.43 3.28
N TRP A 349 11.93 13.57 2.48
CA TRP A 349 12.08 13.56 1.03
C TRP A 349 11.06 14.46 0.32
N VAL A 350 9.82 14.50 0.83
CA VAL A 350 8.74 15.32 0.25
C VAL A 350 9.16 16.78 0.11
N VAL A 351 9.84 17.32 1.11
CA VAL A 351 10.28 18.72 1.16
C VAL A 351 11.46 19.03 0.23
N GLN A 352 12.08 18.01 -0.36
CA GLN A 352 13.15 18.14 -1.36
C GLN A 352 12.61 18.16 -2.79
N LYS A 353 11.34 17.82 -3.01
CA LYS A 353 10.77 17.76 -4.35
C LYS A 353 10.62 19.17 -4.95
N PRO A 354 10.79 19.32 -6.27
CA PRO A 354 10.51 20.58 -6.95
C PRO A 354 9.06 21.03 -6.73
N ALA A 355 8.84 22.30 -6.45
CA ALA A 355 7.52 22.84 -6.07
C ALA A 355 6.43 22.60 -7.14
N ASP A 356 6.81 22.60 -8.42
CA ASP A 356 5.91 22.35 -9.56
C ASP A 356 5.56 20.87 -9.77
N THR A 357 6.20 19.97 -9.02
CA THR A 357 5.90 18.52 -9.04
C THR A 357 5.02 18.07 -7.87
N LEU A 358 4.76 18.98 -6.91
CA LEU A 358 3.98 18.67 -5.72
C LEU A 358 2.51 18.45 -6.04
N THR A 359 1.93 17.47 -5.37
CA THR A 359 0.51 17.11 -5.44
C THR A 359 -0.10 17.09 -4.05
N ARG A 360 -1.42 16.99 -3.93
CA ARG A 360 -2.10 16.86 -2.62
C ARG A 360 -1.58 15.70 -1.75
N PHE A 361 -0.93 14.70 -2.35
CA PHE A 361 -0.37 13.53 -1.66
C PHE A 361 1.00 13.78 -1.04
N ASP A 362 1.63 14.91 -1.34
CA ASP A 362 2.94 15.29 -0.83
C ASP A 362 2.81 16.00 0.52
N GLN A 363 2.21 15.31 1.50
CA GLN A 363 2.17 15.76 2.89
C GLN A 363 3.49 15.36 3.57
N ALA A 364 4.19 16.32 4.15
CA ALA A 364 5.50 16.09 4.77
C ALA A 364 5.35 15.63 6.22
N VAL A 365 4.29 16.03 6.90
CA VAL A 365 3.97 15.64 8.28
C VAL A 365 2.59 15.01 8.31
N LEU A 366 2.50 13.74 8.73
CA LEU A 366 1.21 13.06 8.79
C LEU A 366 0.50 13.34 10.11
N THR A 367 -0.83 13.47 10.03
CA THR A 367 -1.70 13.84 11.16
C THR A 367 -2.74 12.77 11.50
N GLY A 368 -2.77 11.66 10.75
CA GLY A 368 -3.69 10.55 11.00
C GLY A 368 -3.48 9.92 12.39
N ASN A 369 -4.54 9.35 12.97
CA ASN A 369 -4.50 8.83 14.35
C ASN A 369 -3.41 7.77 14.59
N ASN A 370 -3.13 6.93 13.59
CA ASN A 370 -2.06 5.92 13.69
C ASN A 370 -0.69 6.50 13.32
N GLU A 371 -0.61 7.72 12.79
CA GLU A 371 0.62 8.39 12.33
C GLU A 371 1.15 9.43 13.32
N ARG A 372 0.26 10.00 14.13
CA ARG A 372 0.59 10.91 15.21
C ARG A 372 -0.22 10.57 16.44
N LEU A 373 0.44 10.00 17.43
CA LEU A 373 -0.18 9.56 18.68
C LEU A 373 0.76 9.69 19.87
N THR A 374 0.17 9.73 21.06
CA THR A 374 0.86 9.80 22.35
C THR A 374 0.45 8.61 23.20
N ILE A 375 1.43 7.89 23.75
CA ILE A 375 1.22 6.79 24.69
C ILE A 375 1.62 7.26 26.09
N GLN A 376 0.77 6.98 27.07
CA GLN A 376 1.09 7.20 28.48
C GLN A 376 1.90 6.01 29.01
N MET A 377 3.08 6.27 29.53
CA MET A 377 3.95 5.24 30.11
C MET A 377 4.74 5.79 31.30
N ASN A 378 4.30 5.47 32.52
CA ASN A 378 5.10 5.72 33.71
C ASN A 378 6.31 4.80 33.72
N PHE A 379 7.46 5.26 33.20
CA PHE A 379 8.62 4.41 32.96
C PHE A 379 9.20 3.83 34.25
N ALA A 380 9.26 4.62 35.32
CA ALA A 380 9.76 4.16 36.62
C ALA A 380 8.89 3.04 37.20
N GLU A 381 7.56 3.16 37.08
CA GLU A 381 6.62 2.12 37.48
C GLU A 381 6.69 0.91 36.54
N ARG A 382 6.65 1.14 35.22
CA ARG A 382 6.69 0.10 34.17
C ARG A 382 7.92 -0.78 34.30
N PHE A 383 9.05 -0.23 34.69
CA PHE A 383 10.31 -0.97 34.83
C PHE A 383 10.62 -1.40 36.25
N SER A 384 9.79 -1.07 37.25
CA SER A 384 10.07 -1.33 38.67
C SER A 384 10.26 -2.81 39.02
N GLY A 385 9.68 -3.72 38.23
CA GLY A 385 9.82 -5.17 38.39
C GLY A 385 11.24 -5.69 38.20
N PHE A 386 12.03 -5.04 37.33
CA PHE A 386 13.36 -5.50 36.93
C PHE A 386 14.46 -4.42 37.00
N ASN A 387 14.10 -3.13 36.99
CA ASN A 387 15.00 -1.98 37.14
C ASN A 387 14.46 -0.97 38.16
N LYS A 388 14.62 -1.28 39.44
CA LYS A 388 14.17 -0.42 40.56
C LYS A 388 14.89 0.94 40.65
N SER A 389 16.03 1.07 39.98
CA SER A 389 16.82 2.30 39.95
C SER A 389 16.51 3.20 38.75
N PHE A 390 15.56 2.81 37.88
CA PHE A 390 15.19 3.61 36.73
C PHE A 390 14.67 4.98 37.19
N ILE A 391 15.27 6.04 36.68
CA ILE A 391 14.90 7.43 36.95
C ILE A 391 15.13 8.27 35.71
N ALA A 392 14.25 9.22 35.45
CA ALA A 392 14.45 10.21 34.40
C ALA A 392 15.78 10.95 34.61
N GLY A 393 16.49 11.21 33.52
CA GLY A 393 17.72 11.99 33.51
C GLY A 393 17.49 13.44 33.93
N PRO A 394 18.56 14.25 33.98
CA PRO A 394 18.49 15.64 34.45
C PRO A 394 17.63 16.56 33.58
N GLY A 395 17.28 16.14 32.36
CA GLY A 395 16.34 16.81 31.47
C GLY A 395 16.84 18.13 30.90
N LYS A 396 17.14 18.15 29.59
CA LYS A 396 17.69 19.33 28.91
C LYS A 396 17.07 19.64 27.56
N ARG A 397 16.19 18.77 27.06
CA ARG A 397 15.67 18.87 25.70
C ARG A 397 14.24 19.43 25.69
N ALA A 398 13.96 20.27 24.71
CA ALA A 398 12.58 20.60 24.34
C ALA A 398 11.90 19.39 23.68
N ALA A 399 10.59 19.47 23.45
CA ALA A 399 9.82 18.40 22.81
C ALA A 399 10.38 18.12 21.40
N ILE A 400 10.80 16.89 21.16
CA ILE A 400 11.53 16.48 19.96
C ILE A 400 10.59 16.42 18.76
N VAL A 401 9.41 15.79 18.90
CA VAL A 401 8.40 15.68 17.83
C VAL A 401 7.97 17.06 17.33
N ALA A 402 7.76 18.02 18.22
CA ALA A 402 7.42 19.39 17.83
C ALA A 402 8.56 20.08 17.07
N GLN A 403 9.81 19.89 17.50
CA GLN A 403 10.99 20.38 16.79
C GLN A 403 11.14 19.72 15.42
N THR A 404 10.91 18.40 15.32
CA THR A 404 10.95 17.67 14.05
C THR A 404 9.94 18.19 13.06
N SER A 405 8.66 18.39 13.46
CA SER A 405 7.67 18.99 12.57
C SER A 405 8.09 20.39 12.10
N ALA A 406 8.64 21.21 13.01
CA ALA A 406 9.12 22.55 12.64
C ALA A 406 10.30 22.51 11.65
N LEU A 407 11.26 21.60 11.85
CA LEU A 407 12.41 21.41 10.95
C LEU A 407 11.97 20.94 9.56
N ILE A 408 11.04 19.97 9.50
CA ILE A 408 10.54 19.44 8.23
C ILE A 408 9.76 20.51 7.48
N LEU A 409 8.91 21.27 8.16
CA LEU A 409 8.07 22.29 7.52
C LEU A 409 8.79 23.61 7.29
N ASP A 410 10.06 23.76 7.69
CA ASP A 410 10.81 24.99 7.44
C ASP A 410 11.03 25.20 5.94
N GLY A 411 10.51 26.32 5.43
CA GLY A 411 10.53 26.61 3.99
C GLY A 411 9.60 25.75 3.13
N TYR A 412 8.79 24.86 3.72
CA TYR A 412 7.84 24.01 3.02
C TYR A 412 6.39 24.38 3.34
N THR A 413 5.57 24.52 2.30
CA THR A 413 4.12 24.68 2.45
C THR A 413 3.46 23.41 1.96
N GLU A 414 2.78 22.71 2.86
CA GLU A 414 2.05 21.50 2.49
C GLU A 414 1.00 21.82 1.42
N PRO A 415 0.92 21.01 0.34
CA PRO A 415 -0.09 21.18 -0.69
C PRO A 415 -1.49 21.08 -0.09
N GLU A 416 -2.40 21.91 -0.59
CA GLU A 416 -3.80 21.89 -0.17
C GLU A 416 -4.44 20.55 -0.50
N VAL A 417 -5.05 19.91 0.50
CA VAL A 417 -5.87 18.72 0.31
C VAL A 417 -7.30 19.17 -0.01
N ILE A 418 -7.61 19.23 -1.30
CA ILE A 418 -8.95 19.57 -1.78
C ILE A 418 -9.82 18.31 -1.76
N GLU A 419 -10.86 18.33 -0.92
CA GLU A 419 -11.86 17.27 -0.90
C GLU A 419 -12.66 17.26 -2.22
N PRO A 420 -12.71 16.11 -2.92
CA PRO A 420 -13.47 16.00 -4.17
C PRO A 420 -14.96 16.29 -3.96
N ARG A 421 -15.53 17.17 -4.79
CA ARG A 421 -16.98 17.45 -4.80
C ARG A 421 -17.72 16.35 -5.56
N ALA A 422 -18.82 15.84 -4.99
CA ALA A 422 -19.75 14.95 -5.68
C ALA A 422 -20.43 15.64 -6.89
N PRO A 423 -20.78 14.92 -7.96
CA PRO A 423 -21.50 15.48 -9.09
C PRO A 423 -22.89 15.97 -8.69
N ALA A 424 -23.28 17.14 -9.21
CA ALA A 424 -24.59 17.74 -8.97
C ALA A 424 -25.72 17.05 -9.73
N ASP A 425 -25.41 16.52 -10.93
CA ASP A 425 -26.33 15.83 -11.81
C ASP A 425 -25.56 14.88 -12.73
N SER A 426 -26.27 14.18 -13.63
CA SER A 426 -25.66 13.20 -14.54
C SER A 426 -24.82 13.82 -15.67
N ASP A 427 -24.70 15.13 -15.74
CA ASP A 427 -23.90 15.87 -16.71
C ASP A 427 -22.77 16.65 -16.01
N ASP A 428 -22.64 16.56 -14.68
CA ASP A 428 -21.60 17.27 -13.90
C ASP A 428 -20.27 16.53 -13.94
N TYR A 429 -19.67 16.42 -15.12
CA TYR A 429 -18.31 15.92 -15.35
C TYR A 429 -17.57 16.81 -16.36
N ALA A 430 -16.25 16.66 -16.45
CA ALA A 430 -15.46 17.43 -17.41
C ALA A 430 -15.70 16.94 -18.85
N HIS A 431 -16.26 17.80 -19.71
CA HIS A 431 -16.40 17.55 -21.15
C HIS A 431 -15.11 17.94 -21.87
N VAL A 432 -14.52 16.99 -22.60
CA VAL A 432 -13.23 17.20 -23.28
C VAL A 432 -13.37 16.91 -24.76
N ALA A 433 -12.96 17.85 -25.61
CA ALA A 433 -13.10 17.74 -27.06
C ALA A 433 -12.33 16.55 -27.68
N SER A 434 -11.30 16.04 -27.00
CA SER A 434 -10.52 14.87 -27.43
C SER A 434 -11.16 13.54 -27.03
N THR A 435 -12.30 13.52 -26.34
CA THR A 435 -13.04 12.28 -26.04
C THR A 435 -13.52 11.64 -27.34
N VAL A 436 -13.13 10.37 -27.56
CA VAL A 436 -13.49 9.58 -28.75
C VAL A 436 -14.49 8.47 -28.44
N ALA A 437 -14.60 8.08 -27.18
CA ALA A 437 -15.68 7.24 -26.68
C ALA A 437 -15.90 7.52 -25.18
N HIS A 438 -17.15 7.56 -24.75
CA HIS A 438 -17.52 7.59 -23.33
C HIS A 438 -18.80 6.76 -23.14
N TRP A 439 -18.63 5.62 -22.49
CA TRP A 439 -19.70 4.68 -22.20
C TRP A 439 -20.10 4.77 -20.73
N ARG A 440 -21.40 4.87 -20.49
CA ARG A 440 -21.96 5.06 -19.15
C ARG A 440 -22.98 3.95 -18.90
N PHE A 441 -22.73 3.13 -17.89
CA PHE A 441 -23.43 1.87 -17.71
C PHE A 441 -24.67 2.04 -16.82
N PHE A 442 -25.70 2.73 -17.32
CA PHE A 442 -27.00 2.87 -16.64
C PHE A 442 -28.15 2.87 -17.64
N GLY A 443 -29.40 2.79 -17.16
CA GLY A 443 -30.60 2.94 -18.00
C GLY A 443 -31.68 1.86 -17.82
N GLY A 444 -31.39 0.79 -17.08
CA GLY A 444 -32.40 -0.19 -16.65
C GLY A 444 -32.64 -0.18 -15.15
N SER A 445 -33.67 -0.90 -14.70
CA SER A 445 -34.01 -1.02 -13.28
C SER A 445 -33.00 -1.90 -12.54
N ALA A 446 -32.50 -1.45 -11.39
CA ALA A 446 -31.56 -2.21 -10.58
C ALA A 446 -32.01 -3.66 -10.31
N GLY A 447 -31.07 -4.60 -10.45
CA GLY A 447 -31.30 -6.04 -10.32
C GLY A 447 -31.92 -6.72 -11.54
N THR A 448 -32.32 -5.97 -12.58
CA THR A 448 -32.83 -6.57 -13.82
C THR A 448 -31.69 -6.91 -14.77
N PRO A 449 -31.77 -8.04 -15.51
CA PRO A 449 -30.75 -8.40 -16.49
C PRO A 449 -30.65 -7.40 -17.64
N VAL A 450 -29.44 -7.13 -18.09
CA VAL A 450 -29.18 -6.38 -19.32
C VAL A 450 -29.50 -7.29 -20.52
N PRO A 451 -30.34 -6.95 -21.50
CA PRO A 451 -30.61 -7.86 -22.62
C PRO A 451 -29.35 -8.23 -23.43
N ALA A 452 -29.31 -9.43 -24.01
CA ALA A 452 -28.32 -9.74 -25.07
C ALA A 452 -28.51 -8.77 -26.25
N ASN A 453 -27.41 -8.32 -26.86
CA ASN A 453 -27.38 -7.27 -27.88
C ASN A 453 -27.90 -5.90 -27.40
N HIS A 454 -28.08 -5.67 -26.10
CA HIS A 454 -28.39 -4.35 -25.59
C HIS A 454 -27.26 -3.37 -25.93
N VAL A 455 -27.63 -2.17 -26.38
CA VAL A 455 -26.68 -1.14 -26.80
C VAL A 455 -26.48 -0.14 -25.67
N ILE A 456 -25.23 0.04 -25.26
CA ILE A 456 -24.78 1.18 -24.46
C ILE A 456 -24.37 2.27 -25.43
N ALA A 457 -25.05 3.42 -25.36
CA ALA A 457 -24.71 4.57 -26.17
C ALA A 457 -23.31 5.10 -25.80
N ASP A 458 -22.63 5.63 -26.81
CA ASP A 458 -21.45 6.46 -26.62
C ASP A 458 -21.89 7.92 -26.58
N GLU A 459 -21.47 8.68 -25.56
CA GLU A 459 -21.82 10.11 -25.42
C GLU A 459 -21.30 10.97 -26.60
N THR A 460 -20.28 10.51 -27.34
CA THR A 460 -19.84 11.18 -28.57
C THR A 460 -20.73 10.87 -29.78
N GLY A 461 -21.51 9.79 -29.69
CA GLY A 461 -22.37 9.26 -30.75
C GLY A 461 -21.64 8.41 -31.81
N ALA A 462 -20.34 8.14 -31.65
CA ALA A 462 -19.52 7.54 -32.71
C ALA A 462 -19.23 6.04 -32.54
N ASN A 463 -19.10 5.56 -31.29
CA ASN A 463 -18.58 4.22 -31.02
C ASN A 463 -19.44 3.48 -29.98
N PRO A 464 -20.72 3.15 -30.25
CA PRO A 464 -21.56 2.44 -29.29
C PRO A 464 -21.01 1.05 -28.94
N LEU A 465 -21.40 0.53 -27.78
CA LEU A 465 -21.13 -0.84 -27.36
C LEU A 465 -22.39 -1.69 -27.42
N HIS A 466 -22.29 -2.97 -27.77
CA HIS A 466 -23.37 -3.93 -27.67
C HIS A 466 -22.99 -5.10 -26.73
N ARG A 467 -23.91 -5.56 -25.89
CA ARG A 467 -23.73 -6.79 -25.09
C ARG A 467 -23.61 -7.95 -26.06
N ALA A 468 -22.56 -8.75 -25.95
CA ALA A 468 -22.39 -9.94 -26.78
C ALA A 468 -23.56 -10.93 -26.64
N ALA A 469 -23.85 -11.66 -27.72
CA ALA A 469 -24.80 -12.76 -27.67
C ALA A 469 -24.29 -13.89 -26.77
N LEU A 470 -25.20 -14.53 -26.02
CA LEU A 470 -24.84 -15.59 -25.08
C LEU A 470 -24.27 -16.79 -25.85
N ASN A 471 -23.10 -17.28 -25.41
CA ASN A 471 -22.45 -18.49 -25.93
C ASN A 471 -22.20 -18.45 -27.45
N ALA A 472 -21.92 -17.26 -28.01
CA ALA A 472 -21.72 -17.05 -29.43
C ALA A 472 -20.24 -17.08 -29.87
N GLU A 473 -19.30 -16.88 -28.94
CA GLU A 473 -17.86 -16.89 -29.20
C GLU A 473 -17.17 -18.10 -28.59
N ARG A 474 -16.07 -18.54 -29.23
CA ARG A 474 -15.20 -19.60 -28.72
C ARG A 474 -14.65 -19.22 -27.34
N GLY A 475 -14.74 -20.14 -26.39
CA GLY A 475 -14.38 -19.93 -24.98
C GLY A 475 -15.55 -19.54 -24.06
N VAL A 476 -16.71 -19.15 -24.63
CA VAL A 476 -17.93 -18.83 -23.87
C VAL A 476 -18.95 -19.96 -24.02
N THR A 477 -19.13 -20.77 -22.97
CA THR A 477 -19.93 -22.01 -23.04
C THR A 477 -21.14 -22.05 -22.12
N SER A 478 -21.20 -21.22 -21.09
CA SER A 478 -22.24 -21.28 -20.06
C SER A 478 -22.78 -19.92 -19.63
N ALA A 479 -22.59 -18.87 -20.45
CA ALA A 479 -23.12 -17.54 -20.19
C ALA A 479 -24.65 -17.55 -20.10
N GLN A 480 -25.18 -16.85 -19.09
CA GLN A 480 -26.60 -16.68 -18.82
C GLN A 480 -26.98 -15.20 -18.85
N LEU A 481 -28.28 -14.91 -19.03
CA LEU A 481 -28.76 -13.54 -19.17
C LEU A 481 -28.52 -12.74 -17.86
N GLU A 482 -28.77 -13.39 -16.73
CA GLU A 482 -28.60 -12.92 -15.35
C GLU A 482 -27.15 -12.66 -14.93
N ASP A 483 -26.16 -13.03 -15.75
CA ASP A 483 -24.74 -12.78 -15.44
C ASP A 483 -24.37 -11.31 -15.46
N MET A 484 -25.22 -10.47 -16.06
CA MET A 484 -25.04 -9.03 -16.11
C MET A 484 -26.35 -8.30 -15.82
N VAL A 485 -26.36 -7.51 -14.75
CA VAL A 485 -27.54 -6.80 -14.25
C VAL A 485 -27.27 -5.32 -14.04
N TRP A 486 -28.31 -4.50 -14.14
CA TRP A 486 -28.24 -3.09 -13.76
C TRP A 486 -28.10 -2.92 -12.24
N SER A 487 -27.46 -1.84 -11.81
CA SER A 487 -27.23 -1.51 -10.40
C SER A 487 -27.32 0.00 -10.18
N ASP A 488 -27.81 0.41 -9.01
CA ASP A 488 -27.79 1.81 -8.58
C ASP A 488 -26.52 2.16 -7.76
N ASP A 489 -25.71 1.13 -7.42
CA ASP A 489 -24.41 1.30 -6.76
C ASP A 489 -23.42 1.94 -7.73
N ARG A 490 -22.61 2.88 -7.25
CA ARG A 490 -21.67 3.68 -8.06
C ARG A 490 -20.58 4.31 -7.20
N HIS A 491 -19.47 4.65 -7.84
CA HIS A 491 -18.46 5.49 -7.22
C HIS A 491 -19.05 6.88 -6.92
N HIS A 492 -18.70 7.46 -5.77
CA HIS A 492 -19.28 8.72 -5.30
C HIS A 492 -18.92 9.94 -6.18
N LEU A 493 -17.86 9.84 -6.99
CA LEU A 493 -17.46 10.85 -7.98
C LEU A 493 -17.88 10.55 -9.42
N SER A 494 -18.52 9.41 -9.68
CA SER A 494 -19.07 9.10 -11.00
C SER A 494 -20.37 9.89 -11.21
N ALA A 495 -20.48 10.58 -12.34
CA ALA A 495 -21.68 11.32 -12.71
C ALA A 495 -22.77 10.36 -13.23
N ALA A 496 -22.43 9.16 -13.68
CA ALA A 496 -23.45 8.16 -14.04
C ALA A 496 -24.32 7.81 -12.82
N PRO A 497 -25.67 7.79 -12.97
CA PRO A 497 -26.58 7.53 -11.85
C PRO A 497 -26.58 6.06 -11.38
N GLY A 498 -25.86 5.17 -12.05
CA GLY A 498 -25.80 3.75 -11.74
C GLY A 498 -24.60 3.07 -12.40
N SER A 499 -24.62 1.75 -12.40
CA SER A 499 -23.58 0.89 -12.96
C SER A 499 -24.17 -0.40 -13.54
N VAL A 500 -23.31 -1.21 -14.14
CA VAL A 500 -23.61 -2.60 -14.50
C VAL A 500 -22.76 -3.55 -13.67
N ARG A 501 -23.36 -4.64 -13.17
CA ARG A 501 -22.69 -5.67 -12.37
C ARG A 501 -22.55 -6.99 -13.12
N PHE A 502 -21.35 -7.57 -13.09
CA PHE A 502 -20.98 -8.87 -13.63
C PHE A 502 -20.91 -9.90 -12.48
N LEU A 503 -21.85 -10.85 -12.44
CA LEU A 503 -22.19 -11.60 -11.21
C LEU A 503 -21.67 -13.03 -11.08
N ASN A 504 -21.42 -13.73 -12.19
CA ASN A 504 -21.18 -15.19 -12.15
C ASN A 504 -20.01 -15.61 -13.02
N THR A 505 -19.07 -14.70 -13.25
CA THR A 505 -17.92 -14.99 -14.10
C THR A 505 -17.08 -16.11 -13.49
N SER A 506 -16.76 -17.12 -14.29
CA SER A 506 -15.99 -18.27 -13.86
C SER A 506 -15.16 -18.83 -15.00
N LYS A 507 -13.85 -18.91 -14.74
CA LYS A 507 -12.88 -19.55 -15.65
C LYS A 507 -13.04 -21.07 -15.75
N ARG A 508 -13.78 -21.71 -14.84
CA ARG A 508 -13.88 -23.18 -14.80
C ARG A 508 -14.82 -23.75 -15.86
N ASP A 509 -15.81 -22.98 -16.27
CA ASP A 509 -16.95 -23.41 -17.09
C ASP A 509 -17.21 -22.46 -18.27
N GLY A 510 -16.27 -21.55 -18.57
CA GLY A 510 -16.38 -20.59 -19.67
C GLY A 510 -17.59 -19.66 -19.51
N ARG A 511 -17.89 -19.25 -18.27
CA ARG A 511 -19.01 -18.36 -17.95
C ARG A 511 -18.52 -16.92 -17.87
N LEU A 512 -18.93 -16.07 -18.80
CA LEU A 512 -18.65 -14.64 -18.77
C LEU A 512 -19.65 -13.85 -19.62
N SER A 513 -19.74 -12.55 -19.38
CA SER A 513 -20.50 -11.58 -20.17
C SER A 513 -19.64 -10.35 -20.43
N TYR A 514 -19.82 -9.71 -21.58
CA TYR A 514 -19.00 -8.58 -22.02
C TYR A 514 -19.73 -7.76 -23.07
N PHE A 515 -19.18 -6.57 -23.33
CA PHE A 515 -19.60 -5.68 -24.40
C PHE A 515 -18.53 -5.58 -25.48
N LEU A 516 -18.96 -5.32 -26.71
CA LEU A 516 -18.10 -5.14 -27.88
C LEU A 516 -18.45 -3.84 -28.58
N THR A 517 -17.45 -3.18 -29.14
CA THR A 517 -17.66 -2.17 -30.18
C THR A 517 -18.08 -2.84 -31.49
N ASP A 518 -18.81 -2.12 -32.34
CA ASP A 518 -19.10 -2.59 -33.69
C ASP A 518 -17.83 -2.68 -34.54
N THR A 519 -17.77 -3.63 -35.49
CA THR A 519 -16.60 -3.80 -36.38
C THR A 519 -16.27 -2.56 -37.22
N SER A 520 -17.26 -1.69 -37.45
CA SER A 520 -17.12 -0.41 -38.15
C SER A 520 -16.79 0.78 -37.25
N ALA A 521 -16.69 0.59 -35.93
CA ALA A 521 -16.35 1.66 -34.99
C ALA A 521 -14.98 2.24 -35.33
N ALA A 522 -14.91 3.57 -35.51
CA ALA A 522 -13.67 4.25 -35.88
C ALA A 522 -12.57 4.07 -34.82
N LEU A 523 -12.98 3.93 -33.55
CA LEU A 523 -12.08 3.66 -32.42
C LEU A 523 -11.22 2.39 -32.62
N ASN A 524 -11.73 1.38 -33.35
CA ASN A 524 -11.01 0.12 -33.60
C ASN A 524 -9.72 0.30 -34.40
N ALA A 525 -9.60 1.41 -35.15
CA ALA A 525 -8.41 1.73 -35.94
C ALA A 525 -7.46 2.72 -35.25
N MET A 526 -7.86 3.32 -34.13
CA MET A 526 -7.05 4.35 -33.47
C MET A 526 -5.86 3.73 -32.73
N GLU A 527 -4.66 4.27 -32.95
CA GLU A 527 -3.43 3.81 -32.29
C GLU A 527 -2.82 4.84 -31.33
N PHE A 528 -3.30 6.08 -31.35
CA PHE A 528 -2.89 7.15 -30.43
C PHE A 528 -1.38 7.47 -30.39
N ALA A 529 -0.61 7.03 -31.41
CA ALA A 529 0.84 7.14 -31.42
C ALA A 529 1.34 8.59 -31.27
N ASP A 530 0.72 9.52 -31.98
CA ASP A 530 1.12 10.94 -31.98
C ASP A 530 0.37 11.78 -30.93
N SER A 531 -0.86 11.40 -30.59
CA SER A 531 -1.72 12.16 -29.69
C SER A 531 -1.53 11.80 -28.22
N GLY A 532 -1.01 10.61 -27.93
CA GLY A 532 -1.21 9.99 -26.63
C GLY A 532 -2.68 9.66 -26.38
N TYR A 533 -2.98 9.21 -25.18
CA TYR A 533 -4.34 8.89 -24.77
C TYR A 533 -4.55 9.06 -23.27
N THR A 534 -5.82 9.18 -22.90
CA THR A 534 -6.28 8.95 -21.53
C THR A 534 -7.40 7.94 -21.55
N ILE A 535 -7.29 6.91 -20.70
CA ILE A 535 -8.33 5.91 -20.50
C ILE A 535 -8.75 5.94 -19.04
N GLU A 536 -10.04 6.10 -18.81
CA GLU A 536 -10.61 6.17 -17.47
C GLU A 536 -11.67 5.10 -17.26
N ALA A 537 -11.74 4.56 -16.05
CA ALA A 537 -12.78 3.64 -15.64
C ALA A 537 -13.16 3.85 -14.17
N PHE A 538 -14.46 3.80 -13.86
CA PHE A 538 -14.93 3.54 -12.49
C PHE A 538 -15.21 2.06 -12.34
N VAL A 539 -14.51 1.43 -11.41
CA VAL A 539 -14.46 -0.03 -11.24
C VAL A 539 -14.69 -0.38 -9.78
N LYS A 540 -15.46 -1.42 -9.51
CA LYS A 540 -15.55 -2.05 -8.18
C LYS A 540 -15.37 -3.55 -8.32
N LEU A 541 -14.39 -4.10 -7.63
CA LEU A 541 -14.23 -5.56 -7.56
C LEU A 541 -15.29 -6.12 -6.63
N ASP A 542 -15.90 -7.24 -7.00
CA ASP A 542 -16.93 -7.86 -6.16
C ASP A 542 -16.33 -8.39 -4.85
N LYS A 543 -17.09 -8.29 -3.75
CA LYS A 543 -16.69 -8.77 -2.42
C LYS A 543 -16.35 -10.26 -2.39
N ASP A 544 -16.93 -11.06 -3.30
CA ASP A 544 -16.74 -12.51 -3.37
C ASP A 544 -15.60 -12.90 -4.32
N TRP A 545 -14.73 -11.95 -4.67
CA TRP A 545 -13.62 -12.22 -5.58
C TRP A 545 -12.71 -13.34 -5.06
N ASN A 546 -12.31 -14.25 -5.96
CA ASN A 546 -11.50 -15.42 -5.64
C ASN A 546 -10.42 -15.61 -6.72
N SER A 547 -9.15 -15.73 -6.32
CA SER A 547 -8.04 -15.87 -7.26
C SER A 547 -8.14 -17.11 -8.16
N SER A 548 -8.71 -18.21 -7.68
CA SER A 548 -8.88 -19.44 -8.48
C SER A 548 -9.95 -19.34 -9.57
N LEU A 549 -10.80 -18.31 -9.52
CA LEU A 549 -11.88 -18.08 -10.47
C LEU A 549 -11.69 -16.82 -11.31
N HIS A 550 -11.12 -15.77 -10.72
CA HIS A 550 -11.19 -14.41 -11.27
C HIS A 550 -9.81 -13.73 -11.43
N ALA A 551 -8.70 -14.36 -11.03
CA ALA A 551 -7.37 -13.80 -11.28
C ALA A 551 -7.18 -13.56 -12.78
N TRP A 552 -6.52 -12.48 -13.18
CA TRP A 552 -6.31 -12.06 -14.57
C TRP A 552 -7.58 -11.67 -15.33
N MET A 553 -8.71 -11.44 -14.64
CA MET A 553 -9.91 -10.91 -15.29
C MET A 553 -9.68 -9.53 -15.92
N ASN A 554 -10.41 -9.19 -16.97
CA ASN A 554 -10.19 -7.97 -17.73
C ASN A 554 -11.36 -6.99 -17.67
N ILE A 555 -11.06 -5.75 -17.27
CA ILE A 555 -11.96 -4.60 -17.35
C ILE A 555 -12.17 -4.21 -18.82
N MET A 556 -11.08 -4.13 -19.58
CA MET A 556 -11.08 -3.74 -20.98
C MET A 556 -9.91 -4.40 -21.74
N THR A 557 -10.15 -4.82 -22.98
CA THR A 557 -9.09 -5.26 -23.91
C THR A 557 -9.32 -4.72 -25.31
N ARG A 558 -8.32 -4.88 -26.19
CA ARG A 558 -8.45 -4.73 -27.64
C ARG A 558 -8.23 -6.08 -28.28
N ASP A 559 -9.21 -6.59 -29.01
CA ASP A 559 -9.14 -7.95 -29.56
C ASP A 559 -8.00 -8.15 -30.57
N GLY A 560 -7.61 -9.41 -30.73
CA GLY A 560 -6.52 -9.88 -31.58
C GLY A 560 -5.38 -10.49 -30.78
N MET A 561 -4.44 -11.12 -31.47
CA MET A 561 -3.22 -11.65 -30.83
C MET A 561 -2.09 -10.65 -31.02
N ARG A 562 -1.44 -10.23 -29.94
CA ARG A 562 -0.34 -9.27 -30.00
C ARG A 562 0.88 -9.80 -30.75
N GLY A 563 1.06 -11.12 -30.82
CA GLY A 563 2.03 -11.77 -31.71
C GLY A 563 1.80 -11.51 -33.20
N SER A 564 0.59 -11.08 -33.59
CA SER A 564 0.28 -10.69 -34.97
C SER A 564 0.56 -9.21 -35.26
N VAL A 565 0.88 -8.41 -34.23
CA VAL A 565 1.26 -7.01 -34.41
C VAL A 565 2.64 -6.94 -35.06
N PRO A 566 2.81 -6.25 -36.20
CA PRO A 566 4.11 -6.15 -36.87
C PRO A 566 5.20 -5.62 -35.93
N GLY A 567 6.33 -6.34 -35.87
CA GLY A 567 7.47 -5.99 -35.02
C GLY A 567 7.37 -6.46 -33.57
N PHE A 568 6.32 -7.19 -33.18
CA PHE A 568 6.21 -7.76 -31.84
C PHE A 568 7.32 -8.77 -31.52
N SER A 569 7.86 -8.69 -30.30
CA SER A 569 8.83 -9.65 -29.76
C SER A 569 8.74 -9.74 -28.23
N GLY A 570 9.00 -10.93 -27.69
CA GLY A 570 8.94 -11.23 -26.26
C GLY A 570 7.51 -11.40 -25.71
N GLY A 571 7.38 -11.55 -24.39
CA GLY A 571 6.09 -11.67 -23.70
C GLY A 571 5.22 -12.84 -24.17
N ASP A 572 3.89 -12.68 -23.99
CA ASP A 572 2.87 -13.67 -24.36
C ASP A 572 2.22 -13.30 -25.70
N PRO A 573 2.68 -13.83 -26.86
CA PRO A 573 2.13 -13.48 -28.17
C PRO A 573 0.64 -13.81 -28.35
N GLU A 574 0.10 -14.71 -27.54
CA GLU A 574 -1.29 -15.20 -27.53
C GLU A 574 -2.29 -14.18 -26.97
N SER A 575 -1.81 -13.26 -26.14
CA SER A 575 -2.62 -12.28 -25.45
C SER A 575 -3.02 -11.09 -26.35
N PRO A 576 -4.00 -10.26 -25.94
CA PRO A 576 -4.40 -9.08 -26.70
C PRO A 576 -3.34 -7.96 -26.67
N PRO A 577 -3.32 -7.06 -27.67
CA PRO A 577 -2.43 -5.88 -27.68
C PRO A 577 -2.63 -4.93 -26.50
N LEU A 578 -3.82 -4.94 -25.88
CA LEU A 578 -4.14 -4.19 -24.66
C LEU A 578 -4.77 -5.12 -23.63
N LEU A 579 -4.20 -5.11 -22.42
CA LEU A 579 -4.77 -5.71 -21.22
C LEU A 579 -4.99 -4.62 -20.17
N PHE A 580 -6.24 -4.39 -19.80
CA PHE A 580 -6.62 -3.67 -18.59
C PHE A 580 -7.20 -4.71 -17.61
N ALA A 581 -6.31 -5.34 -16.87
CA ALA A 581 -6.58 -6.57 -16.13
C ALA A 581 -6.49 -6.38 -14.61
N VAL A 582 -6.99 -7.37 -13.87
CA VAL A 582 -6.89 -7.49 -12.41
C VAL A 582 -6.14 -8.77 -12.07
N SER A 583 -4.99 -8.65 -11.40
CA SER A 583 -4.05 -9.75 -11.11
C SER A 583 -4.59 -10.76 -10.08
N SER A 584 -3.82 -11.81 -9.80
CA SER A 584 -4.10 -12.74 -8.70
C SER A 584 -3.98 -12.13 -7.30
N LEU A 585 -3.40 -10.93 -7.18
CA LEU A 585 -3.30 -10.14 -5.95
C LEU A 585 -4.24 -8.93 -5.96
N ARG A 586 -5.21 -8.90 -6.90
CA ARG A 586 -6.12 -7.76 -7.14
C ARG A 586 -5.42 -6.46 -7.51
N GLU A 587 -4.19 -6.52 -8.02
CA GLU A 587 -3.53 -5.36 -8.61
C GLU A 587 -4.13 -5.07 -9.98
N ILE A 588 -4.28 -3.80 -10.34
CA ILE A 588 -4.58 -3.38 -11.70
C ILE A 588 -3.32 -3.53 -12.54
N GLN A 589 -3.43 -4.22 -13.66
CA GLN A 589 -2.43 -4.26 -14.71
C GLN A 589 -2.93 -3.45 -15.91
N TRP A 590 -2.12 -2.49 -16.35
CA TRP A 590 -2.26 -1.86 -17.65
C TRP A 590 -1.08 -2.29 -18.51
N GLU A 591 -1.30 -3.24 -19.41
CA GLU A 591 -0.25 -3.75 -20.29
C GLU A 591 -0.59 -3.52 -21.76
N VAL A 592 0.35 -2.91 -22.48
CA VAL A 592 0.14 -2.45 -23.86
C VAL A 592 1.30 -2.81 -24.76
N VAL A 593 0.98 -3.21 -25.99
CA VAL A 593 1.95 -3.15 -27.10
C VAL A 593 1.90 -1.75 -27.68
N THR A 594 3.04 -1.07 -27.67
CA THR A 594 3.10 0.34 -28.02
C THR A 594 3.09 0.54 -29.54
N ALA A 595 2.33 1.52 -30.00
CA ALA A 595 2.26 1.88 -31.42
C ALA A 595 3.51 2.68 -31.84
N GLN A 596 4.64 2.00 -32.02
CA GLN A 596 5.92 2.59 -32.40
C GLN A 596 6.60 1.86 -33.56
N SER A 597 7.54 2.50 -34.25
CA SER A 597 8.34 1.85 -35.29
C SER A 597 9.37 0.89 -34.69
N GLY A 598 9.66 -0.23 -35.36
CA GLY A 598 10.71 -1.16 -34.97
C GLY A 598 10.23 -2.28 -34.05
N SER A 599 11.10 -2.72 -33.13
CA SER A 599 10.77 -3.78 -32.18
C SER A 599 9.76 -3.28 -31.14
N ARG A 600 8.76 -4.11 -30.86
CA ARG A 600 7.69 -3.85 -29.89
C ARG A 600 7.67 -4.97 -28.86
N SER A 601 7.72 -4.63 -27.59
CA SER A 601 7.49 -5.55 -26.48
C SER A 601 6.39 -4.98 -25.58
N PRO A 602 5.62 -5.82 -24.88
CA PRO A 602 4.59 -5.34 -23.98
C PRO A 602 5.21 -4.50 -22.85
N GLN A 603 4.54 -3.39 -22.52
CA GLN A 603 4.90 -2.49 -21.42
C GLN A 603 3.77 -2.51 -20.41
N ALA A 604 4.09 -2.83 -19.15
CA ALA A 604 3.10 -3.00 -18.09
C ALA A 604 3.26 -2.02 -16.94
N SER A 605 2.17 -1.34 -16.58
CA SER A 605 2.03 -0.57 -15.35
C SER A 605 1.16 -1.36 -14.36
N TRP A 606 1.45 -1.23 -13.07
CA TRP A 606 0.87 -2.08 -12.01
C TRP A 606 0.49 -1.28 -10.78
N SER A 607 -0.77 -1.29 -10.36
CA SER A 607 -1.12 -0.71 -9.05
C SER A 607 -0.66 -1.59 -7.89
N GLY A 608 -0.83 -1.10 -6.66
CA GLY A 608 -0.95 -1.98 -5.49
C GLY A 608 -2.28 -2.74 -5.49
N GLU A 609 -2.56 -3.49 -4.44
CA GLU A 609 -3.82 -4.22 -4.28
C GLU A 609 -5.04 -3.28 -4.29
N ILE A 610 -6.08 -3.65 -5.05
CA ILE A 610 -7.41 -3.03 -4.96
C ILE A 610 -8.29 -3.82 -4.00
N MET A 611 -8.82 -3.13 -3.00
CA MET A 611 -9.72 -3.73 -2.02
C MET A 611 -11.05 -4.14 -2.67
N ALA A 612 -11.46 -5.38 -2.42
CA ALA A 612 -12.76 -5.87 -2.84
C ALA A 612 -13.89 -5.06 -2.16
N ASP A 613 -15.05 -5.01 -2.80
CA ASP A 613 -16.22 -4.22 -2.37
C ASP A 613 -16.00 -2.69 -2.29
N THR A 614 -14.89 -2.19 -2.85
CA THR A 614 -14.57 -0.76 -2.90
C THR A 614 -14.59 -0.27 -4.34
N TRP A 615 -15.21 0.88 -4.57
CA TRP A 615 -15.14 1.56 -5.87
C TRP A 615 -13.82 2.32 -5.98
N VAL A 616 -13.23 2.28 -7.17
CA VAL A 616 -12.06 3.08 -7.55
C VAL A 616 -12.26 3.74 -8.92
N HIS A 617 -11.80 4.98 -9.06
CA HIS A 617 -11.48 5.64 -10.32
C HIS A 617 -10.06 5.28 -10.71
N ILE A 618 -9.91 4.81 -11.94
CA ILE A 618 -8.63 4.50 -12.55
C ILE A 618 -8.49 5.42 -13.75
N ALA A 619 -7.36 6.12 -13.86
CA ALA A 619 -6.99 6.87 -15.05
C ALA A 619 -5.61 6.39 -15.54
N ILE A 620 -5.50 6.13 -16.84
CA ILE A 620 -4.23 5.83 -17.50
C ILE A 620 -3.93 6.97 -18.45
N VAL A 621 -2.86 7.71 -18.19
CA VAL A 621 -2.44 8.86 -19.00
C VAL A 621 -1.14 8.53 -19.71
N ALA A 622 -1.20 8.45 -21.03
CA ALA A 622 -0.08 8.12 -21.89
C ALA A 622 0.31 9.37 -22.70
N ASP A 623 1.47 9.93 -22.41
CA ASP A 623 1.95 11.18 -23.00
C ASP A 623 3.17 10.94 -23.91
N PRO A 624 3.06 11.21 -25.23
CA PRO A 624 4.17 11.03 -26.17
C PRO A 624 5.31 12.01 -25.97
N THR A 625 5.08 13.14 -25.29
CA THR A 625 6.10 14.16 -25.00
C THR A 625 7.08 13.66 -23.95
N THR A 626 6.55 13.18 -22.82
CA THR A 626 7.35 12.58 -21.74
C THR A 626 7.70 11.12 -22.02
N LYS A 627 7.03 10.49 -23.00
CA LYS A 627 7.11 9.06 -23.30
C LYS A 627 6.76 8.19 -22.10
N GLU A 628 5.80 8.60 -21.29
CA GLU A 628 5.36 7.83 -20.12
C GLU A 628 3.91 7.38 -20.28
N SER A 629 3.59 6.21 -19.72
CA SER A 629 2.22 5.84 -19.36
C SER A 629 2.12 5.80 -17.84
N THR A 630 1.32 6.71 -17.28
CA THR A 630 1.12 6.83 -15.84
C THR A 630 -0.27 6.34 -15.48
N MET A 631 -0.33 5.33 -14.62
CA MET A 631 -1.56 4.89 -13.98
C MET A 631 -1.82 5.72 -12.73
N TYR A 632 -3.08 6.09 -12.54
CA TYR A 632 -3.59 6.76 -11.36
C TYR A 632 -4.72 5.94 -10.76
N ILE A 633 -4.69 5.73 -9.45
CA ILE A 633 -5.78 5.15 -8.66
C ILE A 633 -6.28 6.25 -7.71
N GLU A 634 -7.56 6.61 -7.78
CA GLU A 634 -8.12 7.74 -7.00
C GLU A 634 -7.33 9.05 -7.19
N GLY A 635 -6.79 9.22 -8.39
CA GLY A 635 -5.94 10.33 -8.79
C GLY A 635 -4.53 10.35 -8.20
N ALA A 636 -4.12 9.33 -7.43
CA ALA A 636 -2.74 9.15 -6.99
C ALA A 636 -1.93 8.44 -8.08
N PRO A 637 -0.82 9.03 -8.60
CA PRO A 637 0.06 8.32 -9.51
C PRO A 637 0.63 7.07 -8.83
N VAL A 638 0.44 5.92 -9.47
CA VAL A 638 1.00 4.64 -9.05
C VAL A 638 2.53 4.66 -9.22
N LEU A 639 3.25 3.86 -8.45
CA LEU A 639 4.72 3.82 -8.51
C LEU A 639 5.26 2.98 -9.69
N ARG A 640 4.60 1.87 -10.02
CA ARG A 640 5.04 0.92 -11.06
C ARG A 640 4.48 1.32 -12.43
N ASN A 641 5.04 2.37 -13.03
CA ASN A 641 4.65 2.84 -14.36
C ASN A 641 5.66 2.46 -15.45
N SER A 642 5.19 2.36 -16.68
CA SER A 642 6.03 2.06 -17.84
C SER A 642 6.58 3.31 -18.52
N GLY A 643 7.87 3.29 -18.84
CA GLY A 643 8.47 4.20 -19.81
C GLY A 643 8.25 3.74 -21.25
N ASN A 644 8.32 4.68 -22.19
CA ASN A 644 8.13 4.50 -23.64
C ASN A 644 6.79 3.86 -24.06
N ALA A 645 5.70 4.20 -23.38
CA ALA A 645 4.38 3.57 -23.55
C ALA A 645 3.23 4.51 -23.98
N SER A 646 3.48 5.41 -24.93
CA SER A 646 2.53 6.49 -25.28
C SER A 646 1.42 6.12 -26.29
N GLY A 647 1.56 5.04 -27.06
CA GLY A 647 0.57 4.60 -28.06
C GLY A 647 0.02 3.18 -27.80
N LEU A 648 -1.04 2.81 -28.50
CA LEU A 648 -1.72 1.51 -28.41
C LEU A 648 -1.79 0.84 -29.79
N ALA A 649 -0.95 -0.17 -30.03
CA ALA A 649 -0.95 -0.89 -31.29
C ALA A 649 -2.28 -1.63 -31.52
N SER A 650 -2.69 -1.76 -32.77
CA SER A 650 -3.80 -2.62 -33.18
C SER A 650 -3.30 -3.90 -33.83
N ALA A 651 -3.97 -5.02 -33.56
CA ALA A 651 -3.83 -6.24 -34.36
C ALA A 651 -4.68 -6.20 -35.66
N GLY A 652 -5.61 -5.24 -35.78
CA GLY A 652 -6.45 -5.06 -36.97
C GLY A 652 -7.49 -3.96 -36.80
N ALA A 653 -7.75 -3.19 -37.87
CA ALA A 653 -8.64 -2.02 -37.82
C ALA A 653 -10.13 -2.33 -37.59
N THR A 654 -10.54 -3.59 -37.74
CA THR A 654 -11.92 -4.06 -37.53
C THR A 654 -12.08 -4.89 -36.26
N LEU A 655 -11.00 -5.09 -35.50
CA LEU A 655 -11.04 -5.87 -34.28
C LEU A 655 -11.59 -4.99 -33.14
N PRO A 656 -12.60 -5.46 -32.41
CA PRO A 656 -13.31 -4.62 -31.46
C PRO A 656 -12.49 -4.35 -30.20
N TRP A 657 -12.78 -3.22 -29.57
CA TRP A 657 -12.60 -3.06 -28.13
C TRP A 657 -13.63 -3.90 -27.38
N VAL A 658 -13.19 -4.50 -26.27
CA VAL A 658 -14.00 -5.39 -25.43
C VAL A 658 -14.02 -4.87 -24.01
N ILE A 659 -15.21 -4.77 -23.41
CA ILE A 659 -15.39 -4.38 -22.01
C ILE A 659 -15.92 -5.57 -21.21
N GLY A 660 -15.20 -5.96 -20.18
CA GLY A 660 -15.58 -7.05 -19.27
C GLY A 660 -15.06 -8.44 -19.64
N ALA A 661 -14.14 -8.56 -20.61
CA ALA A 661 -13.49 -9.84 -20.92
C ALA A 661 -12.14 -9.69 -21.64
N GLY A 662 -11.31 -10.73 -21.50
CA GLY A 662 -10.02 -10.88 -22.19
C GLY A 662 -10.07 -11.92 -23.30
N SER A 663 -8.92 -12.25 -23.89
CA SER A 663 -8.80 -13.38 -24.80
C SER A 663 -7.40 -13.99 -24.75
N TRP A 664 -7.31 -15.29 -25.03
CA TRP A 664 -6.05 -16.01 -25.15
C TRP A 664 -6.09 -16.86 -26.43
N GLU A 665 -5.11 -16.70 -27.32
CA GLU A 665 -5.09 -17.35 -28.66
C GLU A 665 -6.38 -17.11 -29.47
N GLY A 666 -6.97 -15.91 -29.31
CA GLY A 666 -8.23 -15.54 -29.94
C GLY A 666 -9.48 -16.23 -29.38
N GLU A 667 -9.36 -17.00 -28.30
CA GLU A 667 -10.51 -17.49 -27.52
C GLU A 667 -10.86 -16.52 -26.40
N ARG A 668 -12.16 -16.26 -26.21
CA ARG A 668 -12.67 -15.40 -25.14
C ARG A 668 -12.47 -16.08 -23.78
N THR A 669 -11.86 -15.38 -22.84
CA THR A 669 -11.60 -15.87 -21.47
C THR A 669 -11.59 -14.70 -20.50
N ASP A 670 -11.30 -14.96 -19.23
CA ASP A 670 -10.89 -13.95 -18.26
C ASP A 670 -11.91 -12.81 -18.10
N GLY A 671 -13.19 -13.19 -18.00
CA GLY A 671 -14.27 -12.23 -17.81
C GLY A 671 -14.16 -11.49 -16.48
N PHE A 672 -14.66 -10.25 -16.48
CA PHE A 672 -14.69 -9.39 -15.31
C PHE A 672 -15.72 -9.87 -14.26
N PHE A 673 -15.39 -9.68 -12.98
CA PHE A 673 -16.24 -10.01 -11.84
C PHE A 673 -16.27 -8.80 -10.88
N GLY A 674 -17.35 -8.03 -10.95
CA GLY A 674 -17.43 -6.72 -10.31
C GLY A 674 -18.48 -5.80 -10.91
N GLN A 675 -18.31 -4.48 -10.75
CA GLN A 675 -19.17 -3.44 -11.30
C GLN A 675 -18.37 -2.42 -12.10
N LEU A 676 -18.97 -1.91 -13.19
CA LEU A 676 -18.43 -0.82 -14.01
C LEU A 676 -19.43 0.33 -14.06
N GLY A 677 -18.98 1.53 -13.71
CA GLY A 677 -19.81 2.75 -13.73
C GLY A 677 -19.73 3.47 -15.07
N GLU A 678 -18.52 3.90 -15.44
CA GLU A 678 -18.25 4.59 -16.71
C GLU A 678 -16.88 4.17 -17.22
N VAL A 679 -16.71 4.21 -18.54
CA VAL A 679 -15.41 4.08 -19.21
C VAL A 679 -15.28 5.17 -20.27
N ARG A 680 -14.17 5.91 -20.27
CA ARG A 680 -13.88 6.97 -21.25
C ARG A 680 -12.53 6.76 -21.91
N VAL A 681 -12.49 7.00 -23.21
CA VAL A 681 -11.27 7.01 -24.03
C VAL A 681 -11.13 8.40 -24.66
N ALA A 682 -10.00 9.06 -24.41
CA ALA A 682 -9.66 10.35 -25.00
C ALA A 682 -8.34 10.26 -25.78
N ALA A 683 -8.31 10.90 -26.95
CA ALA A 683 -7.14 11.01 -27.82
C ALA A 683 -6.22 12.17 -27.41
N ALA A 684 -5.90 12.27 -26.11
CA ALA A 684 -4.92 13.20 -25.54
C ALA A 684 -4.53 12.77 -24.12
N PRO A 685 -3.32 13.10 -23.63
CA PRO A 685 -3.01 13.04 -22.21
C PRO A 685 -3.79 14.15 -21.47
N LEU A 686 -4.74 13.76 -20.62
CA LEU A 686 -5.61 14.67 -19.88
C LEU A 686 -5.04 14.98 -18.50
N ALA A 687 -5.10 16.25 -18.12
CA ALA A 687 -4.79 16.69 -16.77
C ALA A 687 -5.91 16.31 -15.77
N PRO A 688 -5.63 16.23 -14.46
CA PRO A 688 -6.63 15.88 -13.44
C PRO A 688 -7.92 16.70 -13.49
N GLU A 689 -7.85 17.99 -13.84
CA GLU A 689 -8.99 18.91 -13.95
C GLU A 689 -9.92 18.56 -15.12
N GLN A 690 -9.46 17.69 -16.02
CA GLN A 690 -10.19 17.23 -17.20
C GLN A 690 -10.75 15.81 -17.02
N TRP A 691 -10.46 15.13 -15.90
CA TRP A 691 -10.92 13.77 -15.62
C TRP A 691 -12.42 13.69 -15.29
N LEU A 692 -13.00 12.49 -15.35
CA LEU A 692 -14.41 12.25 -15.00
C LEU A 692 -14.73 12.55 -13.52
N THR A 693 -13.71 12.56 -12.66
CA THR A 693 -13.81 12.96 -11.25
C THR A 693 -13.82 14.47 -11.05
N ALA A 694 -13.41 15.24 -12.06
CA ALA A 694 -13.57 16.68 -12.09
C ALA A 694 -15.01 17.05 -12.42
N ARG A 695 -15.38 18.28 -12.10
CA ARG A 695 -16.74 18.80 -12.26
C ARG A 695 -16.83 19.69 -13.49
N ARG A 696 -18.05 19.86 -14.01
CA ARG A 696 -18.30 20.74 -15.14
C ARG A 696 -17.83 22.16 -14.77
N SER A 697 -17.06 22.77 -15.68
CA SER A 697 -16.53 24.13 -15.52
C SER A 697 -17.59 25.21 -15.65
#